data_AF-A0A926NX85-F1
#
_entry.id   AF-A0A926NX85-F1
#
_cell.length_a   1.000
_cell.length_b   1.000
_cell.length_c   1.000
_cell.angle_alpha   90.00
_cell.angle_beta   90.00
_cell.angle_gamma   90.00
#
_symmetry.space_group_name_H-M   'P 1'
#
loop_
_entity.id
_entity.type
_entity.pdbx_description
1 polymer ?
#
loop_
_entity_poly.entity_id
_entity_poly.type
_entity_poly.pdbx_seq_one_letter_code
_entity_poly.pdbx_strand_id
1 'polypeptide(L)'
;METDIVFFHNPLLQNRHEHRLNLFRCFFSILDGRFRLLSSSASISDGRPGRLHKARARISRCTAALWIGAALVVPATSAYAQSAAEEAFRAYPDSLKKLGFDVTNDPIQYDSATDTVTVPNFRMNFSGSADFAIPKKSETTEPGAPDDSKKQQKQQKQHLEYSLTVSSPAMAFTGLTQTESGIHADAVRYPEGAGLSVNVMLNGESIVQSNLTMTGVRADNYTIVLPKLPAEDPQHPASRWLPVLSFLKAGSYDSVETDEISGIISVTLHTDDGTAITGNNKITVTGYQALNFKDGVIGEYSTEGATQDIEVTIAGKKAGKETSRQGRTSYKDINLGNFLALLDPDVPETGNPLPLLRSAQAQNYEIHRNIPPDQPYDVTIASVDVSGVTVTKRDFDFLDLLDDLFSGKKPALEQFVTAAFQAYRSFGISDASMRDIIVTLPNGEDQRQTVTFSMGEIGLSEMSSDKIGDIRVSDMKAPSLPNGGSFSLGRAHLGNLDFAPYGPMAKLIPTLVTEAGKSRPDPMRIARVFTPRSISYGLEDLHIVVPGEGEIVVGKLAHDFSTTAAPIPTDISARTDNASIPVDALDNAQAAAFLKEIGLKNFTWSDETRLHWDEDTLELTLEKLMIDVQDLGRAEATMKFANVPKALFEDPQTQGQIALVSSAFVGAEISFADAGVTTKAIQKMAQDAGAPEETFIQALVMQAEAALQPINDPAFTKTVSDAVADFLANPGTFRVVLAPVKPVPVAQIVGSMVTPQVLPGLLNVQVTSTH
;
A
#
# COMPACT_ATOMS: atom_id res chain seq x y z
N MET A 1 -9.74 35.15 29.84
CA MET A 1 -8.71 34.14 30.15
C MET A 1 -8.89 33.02 29.17
N GLU A 2 -8.39 33.27 27.98
CA GLU A 2 -8.08 32.26 26.99
C GLU A 2 -7.02 31.30 27.54
N THR A 3 -6.87 30.14 26.91
CA THR A 3 -5.77 29.22 27.17
C THR A 3 -5.45 28.54 25.85
N ASP A 4 -4.49 29.11 25.13
CA ASP A 4 -4.15 28.69 23.77
C ASP A 4 -3.47 27.31 23.76
N ILE A 5 -4.04 26.37 23.01
CA ILE A 5 -3.40 25.09 22.70
C ILE A 5 -2.53 25.32 21.46
N VAL A 6 -1.29 25.76 21.69
CA VAL A 6 -0.31 26.03 20.63
C VAL A 6 0.25 24.72 20.07
N PHE A 7 -0.44 24.16 19.08
CA PHE A 7 0.19 23.23 18.14
C PHE A 7 1.19 24.02 17.26
N PHE A 8 2.42 23.51 17.15
CA PHE A 8 3.52 24.18 16.44
C PHE A 8 3.22 24.42 14.95
N HIS A 9 2.73 25.61 14.62
CA HIS A 9 2.74 26.15 13.27
C HIS A 9 4.11 26.74 12.96
N ASN A 10 4.87 26.12 12.04
CA ASN A 10 6.07 26.72 11.46
C ASN A 10 5.71 27.36 10.09
N PRO A 11 5.67 28.71 9.96
CA PRO A 11 5.10 29.36 8.77
C PRO A 11 5.93 29.27 7.47
N LEU A 12 7.10 28.63 7.47
CA LEU A 12 8.07 28.72 6.36
C LEU A 12 7.99 27.59 5.32
N LEU A 13 7.08 26.62 5.45
CA LEU A 13 6.94 25.50 4.51
C LEU A 13 5.81 25.65 3.46
N GLN A 14 5.17 26.82 3.38
CA GLN A 14 3.99 27.03 2.51
C GLN A 14 4.27 27.11 0.99
N ASN A 15 5.52 26.87 0.54
CA ASN A 15 5.93 26.96 -0.87
C ASN A 15 7.01 25.92 -1.26
N ARG A 16 6.72 24.61 -1.17
CA ARG A 16 7.48 23.52 -1.85
C ARG A 16 6.82 22.12 -1.83
N HIS A 17 5.49 22.03 -2.03
CA HIS A 17 4.72 20.78 -1.88
C HIS A 17 4.28 20.09 -3.20
N GLU A 18 5.19 19.92 -4.18
CA GLU A 18 4.93 19.11 -5.39
C GLU A 18 5.86 17.89 -5.60
N HIS A 19 6.91 17.72 -4.79
CA HIS A 19 7.95 16.69 -5.02
C HIS A 19 8.27 15.86 -3.76
N ARG A 20 7.32 15.02 -3.30
CA ARG A 20 7.58 13.94 -2.30
C ARG A 20 6.44 12.91 -2.11
N LEU A 21 5.87 12.36 -3.19
CA LEU A 21 4.94 11.21 -3.07
C LEU A 21 4.87 10.30 -4.32
N ASN A 22 6.01 9.98 -4.94
CA ASN A 22 6.02 9.37 -6.29
C ASN A 22 6.16 7.84 -6.35
N LEU A 23 6.71 7.15 -5.34
CA LEU A 23 6.93 5.69 -5.39
C LEU A 23 5.62 4.89 -5.38
N PHE A 24 4.75 5.10 -4.38
CA PHE A 24 3.39 4.51 -4.37
C PHE A 24 2.53 4.94 -5.57
N ARG A 25 2.81 6.12 -6.14
CA ARG A 25 2.14 6.58 -7.36
C ARG A 25 2.60 5.83 -8.62
N CYS A 26 3.83 5.32 -8.73
CA CYS A 26 4.24 4.58 -9.93
C CYS A 26 3.38 3.33 -10.17
N PHE A 27 3.13 2.53 -9.13
CA PHE A 27 2.33 1.30 -9.24
C PHE A 27 0.88 1.58 -9.66
N PHE A 28 0.25 2.62 -9.09
CA PHE A 28 -1.10 3.03 -9.47
C PHE A 28 -1.19 3.87 -10.75
N SER A 29 -0.14 4.61 -11.14
CA SER A 29 -0.16 5.50 -12.33
C SER A 29 -0.24 4.70 -13.64
N ILE A 30 0.32 3.49 -13.66
CA ILE A 30 0.19 2.53 -14.78
C ILE A 30 -1.29 2.15 -15.02
N LEU A 31 -2.15 2.27 -14.00
CA LEU A 31 -3.60 2.05 -14.07
C LEU A 31 -4.41 3.37 -14.22
N ASP A 32 -4.12 4.38 -13.40
CA ASP A 32 -4.82 5.70 -13.37
C ASP A 32 -4.64 6.48 -14.69
N GLY A 33 -3.50 6.31 -15.37
CA GLY A 33 -3.24 6.89 -16.69
C GLY A 33 -4.27 6.51 -17.78
N ARG A 34 -5.04 5.42 -17.59
CA ARG A 34 -6.14 5.04 -18.48
C ARG A 34 -7.53 5.45 -17.95
N PHE A 35 -7.72 5.63 -16.64
CA PHE A 35 -9.03 5.95 -16.06
C PHE A 35 -9.46 7.41 -16.24
N ARG A 36 -8.52 8.36 -16.26
CA ARG A 36 -8.84 9.81 -16.32
C ARG A 36 -9.50 10.29 -17.62
N LEU A 37 -9.49 9.48 -18.68
CA LEU A 37 -10.18 9.79 -19.94
C LEU A 37 -11.71 9.58 -19.87
N LEU A 38 -12.23 8.88 -18.85
CA LEU A 38 -13.66 8.55 -18.76
C LEU A 38 -14.48 9.52 -17.88
N SER A 39 -13.88 10.19 -16.90
CA SER A 39 -14.59 10.88 -15.81
C SER A 39 -15.09 12.30 -16.12
N SER A 40 -14.66 12.93 -17.22
CA SER A 40 -14.91 14.36 -17.47
C SER A 40 -16.22 14.69 -18.22
N SER A 41 -16.91 13.69 -18.78
CA SER A 41 -18.03 13.87 -19.73
C SER A 41 -19.39 14.29 -19.12
N ALA A 42 -19.41 14.82 -17.90
CA ALA A 42 -20.58 14.83 -17.02
C ALA A 42 -21.37 16.17 -16.91
N SER A 43 -21.42 17.01 -17.95
CA SER A 43 -22.29 18.22 -17.94
C SER A 43 -22.82 18.68 -19.32
N ILE A 44 -23.90 19.46 -19.25
CA ILE A 44 -24.65 20.18 -20.30
C ILE A 44 -25.56 19.31 -21.19
N SER A 45 -26.85 19.64 -21.08
CA SER A 45 -27.97 19.18 -21.89
C SER A 45 -28.10 19.93 -23.22
N ASP A 46 -28.47 19.24 -24.30
CA ASP A 46 -29.49 19.74 -25.23
C ASP A 46 -30.21 18.58 -25.94
N GLY A 47 -31.49 18.77 -26.30
CA GLY A 47 -32.37 17.70 -26.77
C GLY A 47 -32.33 17.46 -28.27
N ARG A 48 -31.78 16.31 -28.71
CA ARG A 48 -32.05 15.72 -30.04
C ARG A 48 -31.65 14.23 -30.15
N PRO A 49 -32.59 13.26 -30.19
CA PRO A 49 -32.25 11.82 -30.07
C PRO A 49 -31.41 11.20 -31.19
N GLY A 50 -31.43 11.77 -32.41
CA GLY A 50 -31.10 11.03 -33.63
C GLY A 50 -29.61 10.86 -34.02
N ARG A 51 -28.63 11.31 -33.23
CA ARG A 51 -27.19 11.28 -33.64
C ARG A 51 -26.20 10.60 -32.68
N LEU A 52 -26.54 10.33 -31.41
CA LEU A 52 -25.57 9.74 -30.46
C LEU A 52 -25.28 8.25 -30.69
N HIS A 53 -26.27 7.45 -31.14
CA HIS A 53 -26.11 5.99 -31.30
C HIS A 53 -24.89 5.61 -32.16
N LYS A 54 -24.72 6.23 -33.33
CA LYS A 54 -23.62 5.87 -34.26
C LYS A 54 -22.22 6.18 -33.72
N ALA A 55 -22.10 7.08 -32.73
CA ALA A 55 -20.83 7.37 -32.07
C ALA A 55 -20.54 6.33 -30.96
N ARG A 56 -21.51 6.09 -30.05
CA ARG A 56 -21.38 5.09 -28.97
C ARG A 56 -21.08 3.68 -29.53
N ALA A 57 -21.75 3.29 -30.62
CA ALA A 57 -21.52 2.02 -31.32
C ALA A 57 -20.05 1.80 -31.76
N ARG A 58 -19.42 2.84 -32.32
CA ARG A 58 -18.02 2.78 -32.79
C ARG A 58 -17.03 2.69 -31.63
N ILE A 59 -17.25 3.48 -30.57
CA ILE A 59 -16.36 3.50 -29.41
C ILE A 59 -16.31 2.13 -28.73
N SER A 60 -17.45 1.45 -28.51
CA SER A 60 -17.43 0.12 -27.88
C SER A 60 -16.73 -0.96 -28.73
N ARG A 61 -16.73 -0.81 -30.06
CA ARG A 61 -15.95 -1.70 -30.96
C ARG A 61 -14.45 -1.47 -30.84
N CYS A 62 -14.03 -0.21 -30.68
CA CYS A 62 -12.62 0.13 -30.43
C CYS A 62 -12.13 -0.46 -29.09
N THR A 63 -12.93 -0.36 -28.02
CA THR A 63 -12.59 -0.97 -26.73
C THR A 63 -12.49 -2.50 -26.83
N ALA A 64 -13.46 -3.15 -27.47
CA ALA A 64 -13.44 -4.60 -27.67
C ALA A 64 -12.21 -5.05 -28.48
N ALA A 65 -11.88 -4.34 -29.56
CA ALA A 65 -10.72 -4.66 -30.40
C ALA A 65 -9.36 -4.40 -29.71
N LEU A 66 -9.27 -3.47 -28.75
CA LEU A 66 -8.08 -3.29 -27.92
C LEU A 66 -7.87 -4.44 -26.92
N TRP A 67 -8.94 -4.99 -26.35
CA TRP A 67 -8.86 -6.18 -25.49
C TRP A 67 -8.60 -7.46 -26.29
N ILE A 68 -9.25 -7.62 -27.45
CA ILE A 68 -8.98 -8.70 -28.39
C ILE A 68 -7.52 -8.61 -28.89
N GLY A 69 -7.05 -7.40 -29.23
CA GLY A 69 -5.69 -7.16 -29.73
C GLY A 69 -4.55 -7.55 -28.78
N ALA A 70 -4.80 -7.63 -27.47
CA ALA A 70 -3.85 -8.14 -26.48
C ALA A 70 -3.82 -9.68 -26.40
N ALA A 71 -4.79 -10.37 -27.03
CA ALA A 71 -4.90 -11.83 -27.10
C ALA A 71 -4.77 -12.38 -28.55
N LEU A 72 -4.45 -11.52 -29.54
CA LEU A 72 -4.36 -11.89 -30.96
C LEU A 72 -2.94 -12.32 -31.38
N VAL A 73 -2.49 -13.47 -30.89
CA VAL A 73 -1.64 -14.37 -31.70
C VAL A 73 -2.56 -15.46 -32.25
N VAL A 74 -3.45 -15.12 -33.20
CA VAL A 74 -4.43 -16.06 -33.74
C VAL A 74 -4.11 -16.47 -35.18
N PRO A 75 -3.96 -17.78 -35.39
CA PRO A 75 -3.84 -18.37 -36.72
C PRO A 75 -4.81 -19.60 -36.85
N ALA A 76 -5.25 -20.00 -38.07
CA ALA A 76 -6.44 -20.84 -38.28
C ALA A 76 -6.32 -22.04 -39.26
N THR A 77 -7.40 -22.84 -39.38
CA THR A 77 -7.33 -24.28 -39.70
C THR A 77 -7.55 -24.67 -41.18
N SER A 78 -7.71 -25.90 -41.70
CA SER A 78 -7.52 -27.31 -41.22
C SER A 78 -8.88 -28.07 -40.99
N ALA A 79 -9.21 -29.34 -41.31
CA ALA A 79 -8.65 -30.44 -42.12
C ALA A 79 -9.74 -31.42 -42.59
N TYR A 80 -9.64 -31.86 -43.85
CA TYR A 80 -10.02 -33.18 -44.36
C TYR A 80 -9.23 -33.41 -45.67
N ALA A 81 -7.94 -33.70 -45.52
CA ALA A 81 -6.97 -34.13 -46.54
C ALA A 81 -6.73 -33.25 -47.81
N GLN A 82 -7.60 -32.27 -48.08
CA GLN A 82 -7.38 -31.10 -48.95
C GLN A 82 -8.54 -30.10 -48.79
N SER A 83 -9.79 -30.59 -48.81
CA SER A 83 -10.99 -29.74 -48.89
C SER A 83 -11.29 -29.00 -47.60
N ALA A 84 -11.65 -29.71 -46.51
CA ALA A 84 -11.97 -29.03 -45.26
C ALA A 84 -10.74 -28.37 -44.61
N ALA A 85 -9.54 -28.68 -45.12
CA ALA A 85 -8.33 -27.96 -44.76
C ALA A 85 -8.37 -26.52 -45.23
N GLU A 86 -8.56 -26.32 -46.53
CA GLU A 86 -8.71 -24.99 -47.09
C GLU A 86 -10.02 -24.31 -46.67
N GLU A 87 -11.11 -25.07 -46.49
CA GLU A 87 -12.44 -24.56 -46.10
C GLU A 87 -12.42 -23.91 -44.72
N ALA A 88 -11.83 -24.58 -43.74
CA ALA A 88 -11.73 -24.06 -42.39
C ALA A 88 -10.82 -22.83 -42.30
N PHE A 89 -9.78 -22.73 -43.15
CA PHE A 89 -8.99 -21.50 -43.24
C PHE A 89 -9.88 -20.41 -43.79
N ARG A 90 -10.56 -20.65 -44.92
CA ARG A 90 -11.43 -19.66 -45.58
C ARG A 90 -12.53 -19.14 -44.65
N ALA A 91 -13.09 -20.00 -43.79
CA ALA A 91 -14.08 -19.62 -42.77
C ALA A 91 -13.56 -18.64 -41.70
N TYR A 92 -12.25 -18.59 -41.47
CA TYR A 92 -11.64 -17.81 -40.39
C TYR A 92 -11.48 -16.29 -40.70
N PRO A 93 -10.83 -15.84 -41.80
CA PRO A 93 -10.82 -14.43 -42.20
C PRO A 93 -12.23 -13.84 -42.33
N ASP A 94 -13.19 -14.63 -42.81
CA ASP A 94 -14.59 -14.20 -42.89
C ASP A 94 -15.26 -14.07 -41.51
N SER A 95 -14.75 -14.74 -40.49
CA SER A 95 -15.20 -14.59 -39.11
C SER A 95 -14.51 -13.42 -38.40
N LEU A 96 -13.22 -13.18 -38.66
CA LEU A 96 -12.55 -11.92 -38.31
C LEU A 96 -13.21 -10.68 -38.94
N LYS A 97 -13.62 -10.77 -40.22
CA LYS A 97 -14.34 -9.68 -40.93
C LYS A 97 -15.68 -9.33 -40.27
N LYS A 98 -16.39 -10.33 -39.71
CA LYS A 98 -17.61 -10.10 -38.89
C LYS A 98 -17.30 -9.36 -37.58
N LEU A 99 -16.10 -9.52 -37.02
CA LEU A 99 -15.63 -8.79 -35.84
C LEU A 99 -15.12 -7.36 -36.17
N GLY A 100 -14.88 -7.05 -37.45
CA GLY A 100 -14.48 -5.73 -37.93
C GLY A 100 -13.00 -5.60 -38.32
N PHE A 101 -12.27 -6.70 -38.44
CA PHE A 101 -10.91 -6.72 -39.00
C PHE A 101 -10.96 -6.83 -40.52
N ASP A 102 -10.13 -6.06 -41.22
CA ASP A 102 -9.78 -6.37 -42.61
C ASP A 102 -8.69 -7.44 -42.62
N VAL A 103 -8.79 -8.42 -43.53
CA VAL A 103 -7.91 -9.60 -43.57
C VAL A 103 -7.64 -10.02 -45.01
N THR A 104 -6.36 -10.01 -45.35
CA THR A 104 -5.81 -10.30 -46.67
C THR A 104 -4.64 -11.29 -46.56
N ASN A 105 -4.55 -12.21 -47.51
CA ASN A 105 -3.43 -13.13 -47.67
C ASN A 105 -3.36 -13.56 -49.15
N ASP A 106 -2.20 -14.05 -49.57
CA ASP A 106 -2.04 -14.69 -50.87
C ASP A 106 -2.72 -16.09 -50.90
N PRO A 107 -2.89 -16.71 -52.08
CA PRO A 107 -3.47 -18.05 -52.19
C PRO A 107 -2.76 -19.05 -51.27
N ILE A 108 -3.55 -19.66 -50.38
CA ILE A 108 -3.08 -20.67 -49.43
C ILE A 108 -2.59 -21.92 -50.18
N GLN A 109 -1.61 -22.60 -49.59
CA GLN A 109 -0.98 -23.79 -50.13
C GLN A 109 -1.14 -24.91 -49.10
N TYR A 110 -1.38 -26.14 -49.54
CA TYR A 110 -1.55 -27.29 -48.65
C TYR A 110 -0.63 -28.44 -49.06
N ASP A 111 0.12 -28.98 -48.10
CA ASP A 111 0.95 -30.18 -48.27
C ASP A 111 0.32 -31.36 -47.52
N SER A 112 -0.16 -32.35 -48.28
CA SER A 112 -0.72 -33.60 -47.75
C SER A 112 0.31 -34.54 -47.11
N ALA A 113 1.62 -34.35 -47.36
CA ALA A 113 2.66 -35.20 -46.76
C ALA A 113 3.00 -34.80 -45.32
N THR A 114 2.72 -33.54 -44.96
CA THR A 114 2.94 -32.97 -43.62
C THR A 114 1.64 -32.45 -42.98
N ASP A 115 0.48 -32.75 -43.58
CA ASP A 115 -0.85 -32.19 -43.27
C ASP A 115 -0.82 -30.69 -42.93
N THR A 116 -0.12 -29.92 -43.77
CA THR A 116 0.26 -28.54 -43.46
C THR A 116 -0.34 -27.51 -44.41
N VAL A 117 -1.08 -26.54 -43.87
CA VAL A 117 -1.53 -25.33 -44.58
C VAL A 117 -0.47 -24.24 -44.42
N THR A 118 -0.04 -23.63 -45.53
CA THR A 118 0.81 -22.43 -45.57
C THR A 118 -0.01 -21.24 -46.10
N VAL A 119 0.09 -20.10 -45.42
CA VAL A 119 -0.62 -18.85 -45.72
C VAL A 119 0.41 -17.75 -45.98
N PRO A 120 0.73 -17.43 -47.25
CA PRO A 120 1.70 -16.40 -47.57
C PRO A 120 1.12 -14.99 -47.44
N ASN A 121 1.99 -14.01 -47.15
CA ASN A 121 1.69 -12.58 -47.06
C ASN A 121 0.43 -12.26 -46.23
N PHE A 122 0.25 -12.94 -45.10
CA PHE A 122 -0.87 -12.68 -44.20
C PHE A 122 -0.79 -11.27 -43.62
N ARG A 123 -1.90 -10.54 -43.68
CA ARG A 123 -2.09 -9.25 -43.04
C ARG A 123 -3.51 -9.12 -42.51
N MET A 124 -3.60 -8.70 -41.24
CA MET A 124 -4.83 -8.37 -40.54
C MET A 124 -4.73 -6.92 -40.05
N ASN A 125 -5.66 -6.06 -40.45
CA ASN A 125 -5.73 -4.67 -40.01
C ASN A 125 -7.05 -4.36 -39.30
N PHE A 126 -6.96 -3.71 -38.14
CA PHE A 126 -8.09 -3.08 -37.46
C PHE A 126 -7.85 -1.58 -37.38
N SER A 127 -8.74 -0.78 -37.96
CA SER A 127 -8.62 0.68 -37.95
C SER A 127 -9.98 1.37 -37.82
N GLY A 128 -9.96 2.64 -37.44
CA GLY A 128 -11.18 3.45 -37.31
C GLY A 128 -10.90 4.87 -36.85
N SER A 129 -11.97 5.66 -36.76
CA SER A 129 -11.90 7.03 -36.27
C SER A 129 -13.12 7.47 -35.47
N ALA A 130 -12.90 8.40 -34.54
CA ALA A 130 -13.89 8.92 -33.61
C ALA A 130 -13.69 10.43 -33.34
N ASP A 131 -14.76 11.21 -33.49
CA ASP A 131 -14.83 12.58 -32.98
C ASP A 131 -15.13 12.57 -31.48
N PHE A 132 -14.35 13.32 -30.69
CA PHE A 132 -14.65 13.59 -29.29
C PHE A 132 -14.45 15.07 -28.96
N ALA A 133 -14.79 15.48 -27.75
CA ALA A 133 -14.57 16.84 -27.25
C ALA A 133 -13.92 16.75 -25.87
N ILE A 134 -12.84 17.49 -25.65
CA ILE A 134 -12.20 17.58 -24.34
C ILE A 134 -12.92 18.67 -23.52
N PRO A 135 -13.49 18.35 -22.35
CA PRO A 135 -13.97 19.37 -21.42
C PRO A 135 -12.78 20.15 -20.87
N LYS A 136 -12.77 21.48 -21.03
CA LYS A 136 -11.80 22.34 -20.34
C LYS A 136 -11.98 22.20 -18.82
N LYS A 137 -10.88 22.31 -18.06
CA LYS A 137 -10.95 22.60 -16.62
C LYS A 137 -11.85 23.83 -16.41
N SER A 138 -12.76 23.74 -15.45
CA SER A 138 -13.41 24.93 -14.90
C SER A 138 -12.40 25.69 -14.05
N GLU A 139 -11.90 26.82 -14.55
CA GLU A 139 -11.24 27.80 -13.69
C GLU A 139 -12.26 28.28 -12.66
N THR A 140 -11.93 28.13 -11.37
CA THR A 140 -12.76 28.59 -10.26
C THR A 140 -12.87 30.11 -10.32
N THR A 141 -14.01 30.59 -10.79
CA THR A 141 -14.29 32.02 -10.93
C THR A 141 -14.46 32.63 -9.54
N GLU A 142 -13.71 33.70 -9.23
CA GLU A 142 -13.89 34.42 -7.97
C GLU A 142 -15.30 35.03 -7.88
N PRO A 143 -15.95 35.01 -6.69
CA PRO A 143 -17.32 35.48 -6.52
C PRO A 143 -17.40 37.03 -6.53
N GLY A 144 -17.42 37.63 -7.72
CA GLY A 144 -17.62 39.08 -7.87
C GLY A 144 -17.56 39.68 -9.28
N ALA A 145 -17.19 38.91 -10.32
CA ALA A 145 -17.03 39.46 -11.67
C ALA A 145 -18.39 39.77 -12.38
N PRO A 146 -18.50 40.87 -13.17
CA PRO A 146 -19.74 41.22 -13.89
C PRO A 146 -20.15 40.25 -15.02
N ASP A 147 -21.46 40.10 -15.24
CA ASP A 147 -22.11 39.07 -16.09
C ASP A 147 -22.00 39.30 -17.63
N ASP A 148 -21.12 40.19 -18.09
CA ASP A 148 -21.04 40.65 -19.49
C ASP A 148 -20.04 39.89 -20.37
N SER A 149 -19.60 38.71 -19.94
CA SER A 149 -18.54 37.92 -20.63
C SER A 149 -18.97 36.52 -21.08
N LYS A 150 -20.27 36.30 -21.31
CA LYS A 150 -20.85 35.06 -21.89
C LYS A 150 -20.50 34.84 -23.39
N LYS A 151 -19.22 34.92 -23.74
CA LYS A 151 -18.70 34.33 -24.98
C LYS A 151 -18.85 32.81 -24.89
N GLN A 152 -19.68 32.23 -25.75
CA GLN A 152 -19.76 30.78 -25.94
C GLN A 152 -18.42 30.26 -26.48
N GLN A 153 -17.49 29.89 -25.58
CA GLN A 153 -16.25 29.22 -25.96
C GLN A 153 -16.61 27.84 -26.51
N LYS A 154 -16.46 27.66 -27.83
CA LYS A 154 -16.71 26.37 -28.48
C LYS A 154 -15.81 25.31 -27.86
N GLN A 155 -16.42 24.19 -27.44
CA GLN A 155 -15.66 22.97 -27.12
C GLN A 155 -14.81 22.60 -28.34
N GLN A 156 -13.50 22.46 -28.14
CA GLN A 156 -12.59 22.06 -29.20
C GLN A 156 -12.78 20.57 -29.47
N LYS A 157 -13.38 20.28 -30.63
CA LYS A 157 -13.49 18.90 -31.12
C LYS A 157 -12.11 18.39 -31.49
N GLN A 158 -11.87 17.13 -31.14
CA GLN A 158 -10.67 16.38 -31.41
C GLN A 158 -11.05 15.22 -32.34
N HIS A 159 -10.25 14.97 -33.37
CA HIS A 159 -10.42 13.80 -34.24
C HIS A 159 -9.37 12.76 -33.89
N LEU A 160 -9.80 11.58 -33.42
CA LEU A 160 -8.91 10.43 -33.20
C LEU A 160 -8.99 9.49 -34.40
N GLU A 161 -7.84 9.13 -34.98
CA GLU A 161 -7.69 8.03 -35.91
C GLU A 161 -6.75 6.98 -35.29
N TYR A 162 -7.00 5.71 -35.56
CA TYR A 162 -6.14 4.62 -35.08
C TYR A 162 -6.07 3.47 -36.10
N SER A 163 -4.94 2.78 -36.14
CA SER A 163 -4.74 1.53 -36.86
C SER A 163 -3.83 0.57 -36.09
N LEU A 164 -4.17 -0.71 -36.18
CA LEU A 164 -3.47 -1.87 -35.61
C LEU A 164 -3.31 -2.89 -36.74
N THR A 165 -2.08 -3.15 -37.18
CA THR A 165 -1.80 -4.13 -38.25
C THR A 165 -0.91 -5.24 -37.72
N VAL A 166 -1.38 -6.48 -37.84
CA VAL A 166 -0.58 -7.70 -37.71
C VAL A 166 -0.23 -8.19 -39.11
N SER A 167 1.01 -8.62 -39.34
CA SER A 167 1.41 -9.22 -40.62
C SER A 167 2.51 -10.26 -40.47
N SER A 168 2.57 -11.23 -41.40
CA SER A 168 3.65 -12.20 -41.51
C SER A 168 3.90 -12.56 -42.98
N PRO A 169 5.17 -12.75 -43.41
CA PRO A 169 5.46 -13.24 -44.77
C PRO A 169 4.91 -14.65 -45.03
N ALA A 170 4.91 -15.51 -44.00
CA ALA A 170 4.36 -16.86 -44.07
C ALA A 170 3.91 -17.33 -42.68
N MET A 171 2.66 -17.80 -42.58
CA MET A 171 2.18 -18.61 -41.45
C MET A 171 2.04 -20.06 -41.92
N ALA A 172 2.45 -21.02 -41.10
CA ALA A 172 2.35 -22.45 -41.37
C ALA A 172 1.64 -23.18 -40.23
N PHE A 173 0.91 -24.24 -40.57
CA PHE A 173 -0.08 -24.85 -39.71
C PHE A 173 -0.19 -26.35 -39.92
N THR A 174 -0.24 -27.18 -38.87
CA THR A 174 -0.27 -28.65 -39.00
C THR A 174 -1.37 -29.29 -38.15
N GLY A 175 -2.07 -30.30 -38.70
CA GLY A 175 -2.98 -31.24 -38.01
C GLY A 175 -4.37 -30.69 -37.61
N LEU A 176 -4.40 -29.47 -37.08
CA LEU A 176 -5.23 -28.37 -37.59
C LEU A 176 -6.68 -28.74 -38.07
N THR A 177 -7.73 -28.40 -37.30
CA THR A 177 -9.16 -28.77 -37.51
C THR A 177 -10.19 -27.67 -37.14
N GLN A 178 -11.29 -27.54 -37.89
CA GLN A 178 -12.44 -26.69 -37.51
C GLN A 178 -13.26 -27.33 -36.38
N THR A 179 -13.70 -26.51 -35.41
CA THR A 179 -14.59 -26.90 -34.31
C THR A 179 -15.94 -26.17 -34.40
N GLU A 180 -16.93 -26.55 -33.58
CA GLU A 180 -18.28 -25.97 -33.60
C GLU A 180 -18.31 -24.44 -33.36
N SER A 181 -17.30 -23.92 -32.68
CA SER A 181 -17.20 -22.51 -32.26
C SER A 181 -15.88 -21.83 -32.65
N GLY A 182 -14.99 -22.54 -33.36
CA GLY A 182 -13.65 -22.05 -33.65
C GLY A 182 -12.78 -23.05 -34.41
N ILE A 183 -11.53 -23.16 -33.96
CA ILE A 183 -10.39 -23.68 -34.73
C ILE A 183 -9.35 -24.26 -33.75
N HIS A 184 -8.81 -25.44 -34.01
CA HIS A 184 -7.78 -26.12 -33.19
C HIS A 184 -6.57 -26.52 -34.04
N ALA A 185 -5.34 -26.31 -33.57
CA ALA A 185 -4.11 -26.62 -34.31
C ALA A 185 -3.11 -27.48 -33.51
N ASP A 186 -2.75 -28.68 -33.99
CA ASP A 186 -1.65 -29.48 -33.42
C ASP A 186 -0.36 -28.63 -33.33
N ALA A 187 -0.04 -27.91 -34.41
CA ALA A 187 1.08 -26.97 -34.44
C ALA A 187 0.82 -25.74 -35.32
N VAL A 188 1.41 -24.62 -34.91
CA VAL A 188 1.46 -23.32 -35.61
C VAL A 188 2.89 -22.85 -35.64
N ARG A 189 3.39 -22.37 -36.78
CA ARG A 189 4.72 -21.74 -36.91
C ARG A 189 4.64 -20.48 -37.78
N TYR A 190 5.49 -19.50 -37.49
CA TYR A 190 5.72 -18.33 -38.36
C TYR A 190 7.19 -18.37 -38.82
N PRO A 191 7.53 -19.08 -39.92
CA PRO A 191 8.93 -19.37 -40.28
C PRO A 191 9.79 -18.13 -40.54
N GLU A 192 9.16 -17.05 -41.02
CA GLU A 192 9.79 -15.74 -41.28
C GLU A 192 9.41 -14.69 -40.22
N GLY A 193 8.83 -15.14 -39.10
CA GLY A 193 8.35 -14.29 -38.01
C GLY A 193 7.04 -13.55 -38.30
N ALA A 194 6.71 -12.62 -37.41
CA ALA A 194 5.55 -11.74 -37.51
C ALA A 194 5.92 -10.29 -37.17
N GLY A 195 5.07 -9.35 -37.57
CA GLY A 195 5.20 -7.93 -37.25
C GLY A 195 3.88 -7.34 -36.76
N LEU A 196 3.98 -6.46 -35.77
CA LEU A 196 2.88 -5.70 -35.19
C LEU A 196 3.16 -4.21 -35.37
N SER A 197 2.27 -3.50 -36.06
CA SER A 197 2.34 -2.05 -36.24
C SER A 197 1.13 -1.37 -35.60
N VAL A 198 1.37 -0.29 -34.85
CA VAL A 198 0.32 0.54 -34.25
C VAL A 198 0.56 1.99 -34.67
N ASN A 199 -0.48 2.67 -35.09
CA ASN A 199 -0.47 4.12 -35.31
C ASN A 199 -1.73 4.74 -34.68
N VAL A 200 -1.57 5.82 -33.92
CA VAL A 200 -2.65 6.60 -33.35
C VAL A 200 -2.39 8.06 -33.64
N MET A 201 -3.34 8.71 -34.29
CA MET A 201 -3.24 10.09 -34.74
C MET A 201 -4.34 10.95 -34.12
N LEU A 202 -3.99 12.17 -33.72
CA LEU A 202 -4.88 13.16 -33.16
C LEU A 202 -4.88 14.40 -34.07
N ASN A 203 -6.03 14.76 -34.63
CA ASN A 203 -6.23 15.86 -35.60
C ASN A 203 -5.34 15.78 -36.86
N GLY A 204 -4.80 14.59 -37.19
CA GLY A 204 -3.87 14.37 -38.29
C GLY A 204 -2.39 14.29 -37.90
N GLU A 205 -2.05 14.50 -36.63
CA GLU A 205 -0.68 14.38 -36.10
C GLU A 205 -0.50 13.04 -35.35
N SER A 206 0.60 12.32 -35.61
CA SER A 206 0.87 11.03 -34.97
C SER A 206 1.32 11.19 -33.52
N ILE A 207 0.49 10.73 -32.57
CA ILE A 207 0.76 10.79 -31.13
C ILE A 207 1.33 9.48 -30.57
N VAL A 208 1.07 8.33 -31.22
CA VAL A 208 1.70 7.05 -30.91
C VAL A 208 2.00 6.31 -32.21
N GLN A 209 3.25 5.90 -32.40
CA GLN A 209 3.66 4.99 -33.46
C GLN A 209 4.44 3.82 -32.84
N SER A 210 4.14 2.59 -33.23
CA SER A 210 4.91 1.41 -32.84
C SER A 210 5.11 0.49 -34.03
N ASN A 211 6.30 -0.09 -34.12
CA ASN A 211 6.58 -1.23 -34.98
C ASN A 211 7.40 -2.24 -34.18
N LEU A 212 6.83 -3.42 -33.94
CA LEU A 212 7.47 -4.56 -33.30
C LEU A 212 7.57 -5.72 -34.30
N THR A 213 8.63 -6.51 -34.17
CA THR A 213 8.88 -7.76 -34.90
C THR A 213 9.03 -8.91 -33.90
N MET A 214 8.56 -10.09 -34.28
CA MET A 214 8.51 -11.30 -33.46
C MET A 214 9.16 -12.45 -34.23
N THR A 215 10.17 -13.10 -33.67
CA THR A 215 10.92 -14.21 -34.30
C THR A 215 10.67 -15.55 -33.60
N GLY A 216 10.78 -16.66 -34.33
CA GLY A 216 10.60 -18.00 -33.78
C GLY A 216 9.17 -18.33 -33.31
N VAL A 217 8.18 -17.49 -33.63
CA VAL A 217 6.81 -17.63 -33.11
C VAL A 217 6.23 -19.01 -33.42
N ARG A 218 5.88 -19.74 -32.36
CA ARG A 218 5.36 -21.11 -32.42
C ARG A 218 4.28 -21.33 -31.36
N ALA A 219 3.31 -22.19 -31.66
CA ALA A 219 2.31 -22.65 -30.69
C ALA A 219 1.91 -24.09 -30.98
N ASP A 220 1.56 -24.85 -29.94
CA ASP A 220 1.22 -26.28 -30.01
C ASP A 220 -0.11 -26.59 -29.30
N ASN A 221 -0.90 -27.51 -29.88
CA ASN A 221 -2.26 -27.88 -29.45
C ASN A 221 -3.18 -26.65 -29.23
N TYR A 222 -3.05 -25.67 -30.12
CA TYR A 222 -3.56 -24.31 -30.03
C TYR A 222 -5.03 -24.22 -30.48
N THR A 223 -5.96 -24.07 -29.53
CA THR A 223 -7.41 -23.90 -29.78
C THR A 223 -7.83 -22.45 -29.59
N ILE A 224 -8.40 -21.84 -30.63
CA ILE A 224 -9.05 -20.53 -30.57
C ILE A 224 -10.55 -20.70 -30.76
N VAL A 225 -11.31 -19.89 -30.03
CA VAL A 225 -12.76 -19.81 -30.16
C VAL A 225 -13.12 -18.36 -30.40
N LEU A 226 -13.95 -18.07 -31.42
CA LEU A 226 -14.31 -16.69 -31.77
C LEU A 226 -15.61 -16.25 -31.08
N PRO A 227 -15.59 -15.20 -30.23
CA PRO A 227 -16.78 -14.78 -29.50
C PRO A 227 -17.83 -14.17 -30.44
N LYS A 228 -19.10 -14.48 -30.18
CA LYS A 228 -20.21 -13.74 -30.79
C LYS A 228 -20.29 -12.37 -30.13
N LEU A 229 -20.15 -11.29 -30.90
CA LEU A 229 -20.33 -9.94 -30.38
C LEU A 229 -21.76 -9.77 -29.84
N PRO A 230 -21.93 -9.18 -28.64
CA PRO A 230 -23.25 -8.96 -28.06
C PRO A 230 -24.01 -7.90 -28.86
N ALA A 231 -25.35 -7.97 -28.79
CA ALA A 231 -26.21 -6.92 -29.31
C ALA A 231 -25.89 -5.56 -28.66
N GLU A 232 -26.34 -4.47 -29.29
CA GLU A 232 -26.37 -3.17 -28.61
C GLU A 232 -27.49 -3.19 -27.56
N ASP A 233 -27.11 -3.29 -26.29
CA ASP A 233 -27.97 -3.00 -25.14
C ASP A 233 -27.62 -1.60 -24.60
N PRO A 234 -28.51 -0.60 -24.73
CA PRO A 234 -28.31 0.73 -24.17
C PRO A 234 -28.63 0.85 -22.67
N GLN A 235 -29.29 -0.16 -22.08
CA GLN A 235 -29.57 -0.24 -20.64
C GLN A 235 -28.40 -0.90 -19.91
N HIS A 236 -27.81 -1.94 -20.52
CA HIS A 236 -26.68 -2.71 -19.98
C HIS A 236 -25.39 -2.59 -20.83
N PRO A 237 -24.86 -1.37 -21.07
CA PRO A 237 -23.78 -1.12 -22.02
C PRO A 237 -22.45 -1.83 -21.71
N ALA A 238 -22.17 -2.14 -20.44
CA ALA A 238 -21.05 -2.92 -19.93
C ALA A 238 -21.43 -4.39 -19.67
N SER A 239 -22.51 -4.69 -18.93
CA SER A 239 -22.85 -6.08 -18.54
C SER A 239 -23.00 -7.02 -19.73
N ARG A 240 -23.49 -6.50 -20.88
CA ARG A 240 -23.58 -7.24 -22.15
C ARG A 240 -22.25 -7.83 -22.66
N TRP A 241 -21.10 -7.38 -22.15
CA TRP A 241 -19.78 -7.92 -22.50
C TRP A 241 -19.33 -9.08 -21.62
N LEU A 242 -19.97 -9.34 -20.47
CA LEU A 242 -19.63 -10.46 -19.59
C LEU A 242 -19.61 -11.82 -20.32
N PRO A 243 -20.54 -12.15 -21.25
CA PRO A 243 -20.45 -13.38 -22.04
C PRO A 243 -19.21 -13.45 -22.95
N VAL A 244 -18.71 -12.32 -23.46
CA VAL A 244 -17.49 -12.25 -24.28
C VAL A 244 -16.24 -12.44 -23.41
N LEU A 245 -16.22 -11.85 -22.22
CA LEU A 245 -15.13 -12.05 -21.27
C LEU A 245 -15.10 -13.51 -20.77
N SER A 246 -16.26 -14.08 -20.43
CA SER A 246 -16.37 -15.51 -20.09
C SER A 246 -15.94 -16.43 -21.24
N PHE A 247 -16.03 -15.98 -22.50
CA PHE A 247 -15.58 -16.73 -23.68
C PHE A 247 -14.06 -16.93 -23.74
N LEU A 248 -13.27 -16.09 -23.05
CA LEU A 248 -11.81 -16.27 -22.95
C LEU A 248 -11.44 -17.65 -22.35
N LYS A 249 -12.31 -18.21 -21.49
CA LYS A 249 -12.13 -19.54 -20.88
C LYS A 249 -12.17 -20.71 -21.88
N ALA A 250 -12.66 -20.49 -23.10
CA ALA A 250 -12.92 -21.55 -24.08
C ALA A 250 -11.72 -21.88 -24.99
N GLY A 251 -10.69 -21.03 -25.04
CA GLY A 251 -9.44 -21.33 -25.75
C GLY A 251 -8.56 -22.31 -24.98
N SER A 252 -7.58 -22.91 -25.66
CA SER A 252 -6.56 -23.76 -25.04
C SER A 252 -5.22 -23.68 -25.78
N TYR A 253 -4.12 -24.03 -25.11
CA TYR A 253 -2.85 -24.34 -25.76
C TYR A 253 -1.90 -25.08 -24.81
N ASP A 254 -1.06 -25.95 -25.36
CA ASP A 254 0.04 -26.54 -24.59
C ASP A 254 1.24 -25.59 -24.55
N SER A 255 1.54 -24.93 -25.68
CA SER A 255 2.58 -23.90 -25.80
C SER A 255 2.14 -22.72 -26.68
N VAL A 256 2.66 -21.52 -26.37
CA VAL A 256 2.79 -20.35 -27.25
C VAL A 256 4.13 -19.69 -26.91
N GLU A 257 5.06 -19.63 -27.86
CA GLU A 257 6.44 -19.21 -27.61
C GLU A 257 6.93 -18.23 -28.69
N THR A 258 7.95 -17.43 -28.37
CA THR A 258 8.60 -16.48 -29.28
C THR A 258 10.03 -16.21 -28.82
N ASP A 259 11.00 -16.39 -29.72
CA ASP A 259 12.44 -16.31 -29.41
C ASP A 259 12.82 -14.86 -29.04
N GLU A 260 12.42 -13.88 -29.86
CA GLU A 260 12.58 -12.46 -29.59
C GLU A 260 11.35 -11.66 -30.04
N ILE A 261 10.91 -10.70 -29.21
CA ILE A 261 10.02 -9.60 -29.57
C ILE A 261 10.83 -8.31 -29.47
N SER A 262 11.05 -7.59 -30.57
CA SER A 262 11.83 -6.35 -30.55
C SER A 262 11.28 -5.27 -31.49
N GLY A 263 11.61 -4.01 -31.22
CA GLY A 263 11.14 -2.89 -32.05
C GLY A 263 11.24 -1.53 -31.38
N ILE A 264 10.46 -0.58 -31.89
CA ILE A 264 10.42 0.80 -31.39
C ILE A 264 8.96 1.23 -31.13
N ILE A 265 8.76 1.93 -30.02
CA ILE A 265 7.53 2.61 -29.62
C ILE A 265 7.85 4.10 -29.45
N SER A 266 7.32 4.95 -30.33
CA SER A 266 7.43 6.39 -30.28
C SER A 266 6.11 7.01 -29.78
N VAL A 267 6.20 7.90 -28.81
CA VAL A 267 5.05 8.65 -28.27
C VAL A 267 5.37 10.14 -28.33
N THR A 268 4.47 10.92 -28.92
CA THR A 268 4.59 12.39 -29.01
C THR A 268 3.41 13.04 -28.28
N LEU A 269 3.73 13.95 -27.38
CA LEU A 269 2.79 14.77 -26.62
C LEU A 269 3.09 16.25 -26.90
N HIS A 270 2.06 17.10 -26.87
CA HIS A 270 2.20 18.55 -26.95
C HIS A 270 1.73 19.19 -25.64
N THR A 271 2.50 20.15 -25.14
CA THR A 271 2.13 21.00 -24.00
C THR A 271 1.17 22.12 -24.43
N ASP A 272 0.57 22.83 -23.46
CA ASP A 272 -0.40 23.89 -23.71
C ASP A 272 0.15 25.08 -24.53
N ASP A 273 1.48 25.25 -24.59
CA ASP A 273 2.20 26.21 -25.43
C ASP A 273 2.51 25.70 -26.85
N GLY A 274 2.16 24.45 -27.16
CA GLY A 274 2.41 23.76 -28.42
C GLY A 274 3.73 22.98 -28.50
N THR A 275 4.60 23.06 -27.48
CA THR A 275 5.92 22.41 -27.50
C THR A 275 5.79 20.88 -27.58
N ALA A 276 6.40 20.29 -28.61
CA ALA A 276 6.44 18.84 -28.79
C ALA A 276 7.45 18.18 -27.83
N ILE A 277 7.00 17.13 -27.16
CA ILE A 277 7.80 16.21 -26.33
C ILE A 277 7.65 14.82 -26.95
N THR A 278 8.74 14.26 -27.47
CA THR A 278 8.74 12.94 -28.10
C THR A 278 9.67 11.99 -27.33
N GLY A 279 9.10 10.90 -26.84
CA GLY A 279 9.82 9.78 -26.24
C GLY A 279 9.88 8.60 -27.21
N ASN A 280 11.09 8.10 -27.49
CA ASN A 280 11.33 6.90 -28.28
C ASN A 280 11.83 5.79 -27.35
N ASN A 281 11.06 4.71 -27.21
CA ASN A 281 11.45 3.50 -26.48
C ASN A 281 11.80 2.40 -27.50
N LYS A 282 13.07 1.98 -27.55
CA LYS A 282 13.47 0.75 -28.23
C LYS A 282 13.39 -0.40 -27.23
N ILE A 283 12.54 -1.38 -27.53
CA ILE A 283 12.29 -2.55 -26.68
C ILE A 283 12.84 -3.82 -27.33
N THR A 284 13.37 -4.73 -26.51
CA THR A 284 13.63 -6.14 -26.84
C THR A 284 13.18 -7.00 -25.65
N VAL A 285 12.54 -8.14 -25.93
CA VAL A 285 12.12 -9.17 -24.96
C VAL A 285 12.51 -10.53 -25.54
N THR A 286 13.13 -11.41 -24.76
CA THR A 286 13.62 -12.72 -25.24
C THR A 286 12.97 -13.89 -24.51
N GLY A 287 12.88 -15.03 -25.19
CA GLY A 287 12.41 -16.30 -24.62
C GLY A 287 11.02 -16.19 -24.01
N TYR A 288 10.08 -15.59 -24.73
CA TYR A 288 8.69 -15.53 -24.33
C TYR A 288 8.08 -16.94 -24.44
N GLN A 289 7.41 -17.38 -23.39
CA GLN A 289 6.62 -18.62 -23.37
C GLN A 289 5.34 -18.42 -22.55
N ALA A 290 4.23 -19.00 -23.02
CA ALA A 290 3.01 -19.23 -22.28
C ALA A 290 2.63 -20.70 -22.47
N LEU A 291 2.35 -21.41 -21.37
CA LEU A 291 2.27 -22.86 -21.33
C LEU A 291 1.01 -23.33 -20.59
N ASN A 292 0.42 -24.43 -21.05
CA ASN A 292 -0.71 -25.12 -20.43
C ASN A 292 -1.90 -24.17 -20.14
N PHE A 293 -2.45 -23.53 -21.18
CA PHE A 293 -3.69 -22.79 -21.07
C PHE A 293 -4.89 -23.70 -21.31
N LYS A 294 -5.81 -23.76 -20.34
CA LYS A 294 -7.05 -24.52 -20.46
C LYS A 294 -8.11 -24.03 -19.46
N ASP A 295 -9.38 -24.05 -19.85
CA ASP A 295 -10.53 -23.76 -18.97
C ASP A 295 -10.46 -22.37 -18.27
N GLY A 296 -9.69 -21.44 -18.84
CA GLY A 296 -9.41 -20.12 -18.27
C GLY A 296 -8.21 -20.04 -17.30
N VAL A 297 -7.42 -21.10 -17.15
CA VAL A 297 -6.21 -21.15 -16.33
C VAL A 297 -4.97 -21.23 -17.22
N ILE A 298 -3.98 -20.37 -17.00
CA ILE A 298 -2.64 -20.44 -17.64
C ILE A 298 -1.65 -21.04 -16.64
N GLY A 299 -1.06 -22.20 -16.95
CA GLY A 299 -0.13 -22.91 -16.06
C GLY A 299 1.19 -22.17 -15.82
N GLU A 300 1.86 -21.68 -16.88
CA GLU A 300 3.00 -20.76 -16.76
C GLU A 300 2.99 -19.71 -17.88
N TYR A 301 3.42 -18.49 -17.56
CA TYR A 301 3.74 -17.43 -18.51
C TYR A 301 5.10 -16.84 -18.09
N SER A 302 6.06 -16.69 -19.00
CA SER A 302 7.37 -16.12 -18.66
C SER A 302 8.15 -15.55 -19.84
N THR A 303 9.15 -14.73 -19.53
CA THR A 303 10.20 -14.26 -20.45
C THR A 303 11.58 -14.56 -19.85
N GLU A 304 12.60 -14.82 -20.68
CA GLU A 304 13.98 -14.95 -20.22
C GLU A 304 14.60 -13.60 -19.81
N GLY A 305 14.24 -12.53 -20.53
CA GLY A 305 14.66 -11.18 -20.19
C GLY A 305 14.01 -10.11 -21.06
N ALA A 306 14.21 -8.85 -20.68
CA ALA A 306 13.80 -7.68 -21.43
C ALA A 306 14.80 -6.52 -21.27
N THR A 307 14.91 -5.68 -22.30
CA THR A 307 15.70 -4.44 -22.28
C THR A 307 14.91 -3.31 -22.93
N GLN A 308 14.95 -2.11 -22.34
CA GLN A 308 14.34 -0.91 -22.90
C GLN A 308 15.33 0.25 -22.90
N ASP A 309 15.54 0.85 -24.07
CA ASP A 309 16.30 2.10 -24.25
C ASP A 309 15.30 3.23 -24.53
N ILE A 310 15.10 4.14 -23.59
CA ILE A 310 14.20 5.29 -23.71
C ILE A 310 15.03 6.56 -23.93
N GLU A 311 14.81 7.23 -25.06
CA GLU A 311 15.35 8.56 -25.36
C GLU A 311 14.21 9.58 -25.40
N VAL A 312 14.32 10.64 -24.58
CA VAL A 312 13.33 11.73 -24.51
C VAL A 312 13.88 12.98 -25.17
N THR A 313 13.07 13.60 -26.02
CA THR A 313 13.37 14.88 -26.67
C THR A 313 12.29 15.91 -26.39
N ILE A 314 12.69 17.18 -26.22
CA ILE A 314 11.82 18.34 -26.02
C ILE A 314 12.21 19.39 -27.05
N ALA A 315 11.25 19.88 -27.85
CA ALA A 315 11.51 20.79 -28.98
C ALA A 315 12.65 20.30 -29.92
N GLY A 316 12.73 18.99 -30.13
CA GLY A 316 13.78 18.35 -30.95
C GLY A 316 15.18 18.26 -30.31
N LYS A 317 15.36 18.71 -29.06
CA LYS A 317 16.62 18.58 -28.31
C LYS A 317 16.56 17.39 -27.36
N LYS A 318 17.66 16.65 -27.21
CA LYS A 318 17.78 15.56 -26.21
C LYS A 318 17.59 16.14 -24.80
N ALA A 319 16.70 15.52 -24.02
CA ALA A 319 16.34 15.94 -22.66
C ALA A 319 16.72 14.90 -21.59
N GLY A 320 16.88 13.62 -21.99
CA GLY A 320 17.40 12.57 -21.11
C GLY A 320 17.46 11.21 -21.82
N LYS A 321 18.26 10.29 -21.26
CA LYS A 321 18.26 8.88 -21.65
C LYS A 321 18.08 8.00 -20.42
N GLU A 322 17.26 6.97 -20.57
CA GLU A 322 17.12 5.86 -19.63
C GLU A 322 17.41 4.54 -20.36
N THR A 323 18.12 3.65 -19.68
CA THR A 323 18.25 2.24 -20.09
C THR A 323 17.74 1.40 -18.93
N SER A 324 16.86 0.44 -19.19
CA SER A 324 16.46 -0.55 -18.19
C SER A 324 16.64 -1.98 -18.70
N ARG A 325 16.88 -2.90 -17.76
CA ARG A 325 16.96 -4.34 -18.00
C ARG A 325 16.10 -5.09 -16.99
N GLN A 326 15.65 -6.26 -17.38
CA GLN A 326 14.95 -7.21 -16.53
C GLN A 326 15.40 -8.61 -16.93
N GLY A 327 15.74 -9.45 -15.96
CA GLY A 327 16.03 -10.87 -16.16
C GLY A 327 14.75 -11.71 -16.27
N ARG A 328 14.84 -12.99 -15.90
CA ARG A 328 13.70 -13.90 -16.00
C ARG A 328 12.52 -13.35 -15.22
N THR A 329 11.38 -13.31 -15.90
CA THR A 329 10.10 -12.93 -15.29
C THR A 329 9.13 -14.07 -15.55
N SER A 330 8.46 -14.59 -14.53
CA SER A 330 7.54 -15.72 -14.64
C SER A 330 6.33 -15.60 -13.73
N TYR A 331 5.20 -16.14 -14.17
CA TYR A 331 3.90 -16.16 -13.51
C TYR A 331 3.35 -17.57 -13.65
N LYS A 332 2.76 -18.15 -12.59
CA LYS A 332 2.28 -19.53 -12.58
C LYS A 332 0.88 -19.66 -12.01
N ASP A 333 0.09 -20.52 -12.66
CA ASP A 333 -1.31 -20.83 -12.35
C ASP A 333 -2.19 -19.58 -12.23
N ILE A 334 -2.29 -18.84 -13.35
CA ILE A 334 -3.13 -17.64 -13.49
C ILE A 334 -4.56 -18.09 -13.81
N ASN A 335 -5.50 -17.91 -12.88
CA ASN A 335 -6.90 -18.29 -13.07
C ASN A 335 -7.78 -17.08 -13.42
N LEU A 336 -7.96 -16.85 -14.73
CA LEU A 336 -8.82 -15.79 -15.25
C LEU A 336 -10.30 -16.05 -14.95
N GLY A 337 -10.71 -17.31 -14.82
CA GLY A 337 -12.08 -17.69 -14.48
C GLY A 337 -12.53 -17.15 -13.12
N ASN A 338 -11.67 -17.24 -12.10
CA ASN A 338 -11.94 -16.73 -10.75
C ASN A 338 -11.98 -15.20 -10.71
N PHE A 339 -11.20 -14.49 -11.54
CA PHE A 339 -11.33 -13.04 -11.68
C PHE A 339 -12.67 -12.64 -12.32
N LEU A 340 -13.09 -13.34 -13.38
CA LEU A 340 -14.37 -13.06 -14.03
C LEU A 340 -15.57 -13.36 -13.13
N ALA A 341 -15.46 -14.40 -12.29
CA ALA A 341 -16.46 -14.78 -11.30
C ALA A 341 -16.73 -13.69 -10.23
N LEU A 342 -15.82 -12.73 -10.03
CA LEU A 342 -16.05 -11.56 -9.18
C LEU A 342 -17.04 -10.57 -9.83
N LEU A 343 -16.92 -10.35 -11.13
CA LEU A 343 -17.76 -9.42 -11.90
C LEU A 343 -19.13 -10.03 -12.22
N ASP A 344 -19.20 -11.35 -12.36
CA ASP A 344 -20.40 -12.09 -12.73
C ASP A 344 -21.48 -12.04 -11.62
N PRO A 345 -22.70 -11.49 -11.86
CA PRO A 345 -23.75 -11.40 -10.85
C PRO A 345 -24.46 -12.74 -10.61
N ASP A 346 -24.38 -13.70 -11.55
CA ASP A 346 -24.96 -15.04 -11.38
C ASP A 346 -24.09 -15.94 -10.48
N VAL A 347 -22.85 -15.51 -10.15
CA VAL A 347 -21.97 -16.19 -9.20
C VAL A 347 -22.29 -15.76 -7.75
N PRO A 348 -22.70 -16.69 -6.87
CA PRO A 348 -23.05 -16.37 -5.50
C PRO A 348 -21.82 -15.99 -4.65
N GLU A 349 -21.99 -15.05 -3.70
CA GLU A 349 -21.00 -14.86 -2.64
C GLU A 349 -20.92 -16.11 -1.76
N THR A 350 -19.70 -16.64 -1.59
CA THR A 350 -19.42 -17.74 -0.66
C THR A 350 -18.56 -17.32 0.52
N GLY A 351 -18.04 -16.08 0.52
CA GLY A 351 -17.06 -15.57 1.47
C GLY A 351 -15.66 -16.19 1.39
N ASN A 352 -15.46 -17.26 0.59
CA ASN A 352 -14.20 -17.98 0.51
C ASN A 352 -13.24 -17.35 -0.52
N PRO A 353 -11.94 -17.19 -0.18
CA PRO A 353 -10.92 -16.81 -1.16
C PRO A 353 -10.70 -17.90 -2.22
N LEU A 354 -10.72 -17.49 -3.49
CA LEU A 354 -10.40 -18.33 -4.65
C LEU A 354 -9.02 -17.94 -5.23
N PRO A 355 -8.20 -18.88 -5.71
CA PRO A 355 -6.88 -18.57 -6.25
C PRO A 355 -6.97 -17.78 -7.56
N LEU A 356 -6.25 -16.66 -7.67
CA LEU A 356 -6.09 -15.87 -8.90
C LEU A 356 -4.73 -16.12 -9.56
N LEU A 357 -3.66 -16.19 -8.77
CA LEU A 357 -2.29 -16.39 -9.22
C LEU A 357 -1.52 -17.10 -8.09
N ARG A 358 -0.93 -18.27 -8.37
CA ARG A 358 -0.15 -18.99 -7.35
C ARG A 358 1.17 -18.29 -7.05
N SER A 359 1.90 -17.86 -8.07
CA SER A 359 3.18 -17.17 -7.90
C SER A 359 3.56 -16.32 -9.11
N ALA A 360 4.05 -15.10 -8.89
CA ALA A 360 4.83 -14.33 -9.86
C ALA A 360 6.22 -14.03 -9.30
N GLN A 361 7.21 -13.96 -10.19
CA GLN A 361 8.59 -13.62 -9.89
C GLN A 361 9.18 -12.79 -11.03
N ALA A 362 9.90 -11.73 -10.71
CA ALA A 362 10.80 -11.01 -11.62
C ALA A 362 12.20 -10.98 -11.01
N GLN A 363 13.24 -11.12 -11.84
CA GLN A 363 14.64 -11.15 -11.40
C GLN A 363 15.47 -10.07 -12.08
N ASN A 364 16.55 -9.62 -11.43
CA ASN A 364 17.60 -8.76 -11.98
C ASN A 364 17.05 -7.55 -12.74
N TYR A 365 16.30 -6.69 -12.04
CA TYR A 365 15.78 -5.45 -12.60
C TYR A 365 16.80 -4.31 -12.39
N GLU A 366 17.19 -3.65 -13.47
CA GLU A 366 18.15 -2.54 -13.50
C GLU A 366 17.50 -1.32 -14.17
N ILE A 367 17.70 -0.13 -13.61
CA ILE A 367 17.52 1.15 -14.29
C ILE A 367 18.84 1.91 -14.20
N HIS A 368 19.32 2.41 -15.34
CA HIS A 368 20.41 3.36 -15.46
C HIS A 368 19.92 4.58 -16.25
N ARG A 369 19.68 5.70 -15.55
CA ARG A 369 19.22 6.96 -16.16
C ARG A 369 20.29 8.03 -16.03
N ASN A 370 20.61 8.70 -17.13
CA ASN A 370 21.42 9.92 -17.13
C ASN A 370 20.49 11.13 -17.25
N ILE A 371 20.50 11.98 -16.22
CA ILE A 371 19.79 13.27 -16.19
C ILE A 371 20.80 14.39 -16.48
N PRO A 372 20.63 15.20 -17.55
CA PRO A 372 21.53 16.30 -17.84
C PRO A 372 21.62 17.34 -16.71
N PRO A 373 22.82 17.84 -16.34
CA PRO A 373 24.13 17.50 -16.90
C PRO A 373 24.78 16.29 -16.20
N ASP A 374 24.79 15.15 -16.89
CA ASP A 374 25.54 13.92 -16.54
C ASP A 374 25.43 13.42 -15.10
N GLN A 375 24.22 13.52 -14.51
CA GLN A 375 23.92 12.95 -13.19
C GLN A 375 23.37 11.51 -13.34
N PRO A 376 24.06 10.49 -12.78
CA PRO A 376 23.56 9.13 -12.77
C PRO A 376 22.44 8.96 -11.73
N TYR A 377 21.37 8.29 -12.14
CA TYR A 377 20.31 7.77 -11.28
C TYR A 377 20.21 6.27 -11.55
N ASP A 378 20.61 5.47 -10.57
CA ASP A 378 20.66 4.02 -10.69
C ASP A 378 19.71 3.36 -9.69
N VAL A 379 19.01 2.32 -10.14
CA VAL A 379 18.19 1.43 -9.30
C VAL A 379 18.47 -0.01 -9.71
N THR A 380 18.80 -0.87 -8.74
CA THR A 380 18.86 -2.32 -8.94
C THR A 380 17.96 -3.02 -7.94
N ILE A 381 17.30 -4.10 -8.37
CA ILE A 381 16.47 -4.98 -7.54
C ILE A 381 16.77 -6.42 -7.98
N ALA A 382 17.27 -7.27 -7.08
CA ALA A 382 17.64 -8.64 -7.44
C ALA A 382 16.42 -9.54 -7.69
N SER A 383 15.36 -9.42 -6.88
CA SER A 383 14.07 -10.05 -7.16
C SER A 383 12.86 -9.28 -6.67
N VAL A 384 11.73 -9.53 -7.32
CA VAL A 384 10.38 -9.24 -6.85
C VAL A 384 9.59 -10.55 -6.91
N ASP A 385 9.07 -11.00 -5.78
CA ASP A 385 8.36 -12.26 -5.60
C ASP A 385 6.96 -11.97 -5.04
N VAL A 386 5.92 -12.61 -5.57
CA VAL A 386 4.53 -12.49 -5.10
C VAL A 386 3.89 -13.87 -5.14
N SER A 387 3.17 -14.27 -4.08
CA SER A 387 2.56 -15.60 -3.97
C SER A 387 1.17 -15.60 -3.34
N GLY A 388 0.38 -16.60 -3.74
CA GLY A 388 -0.96 -16.85 -3.21
C GLY A 388 -1.88 -15.64 -3.31
N VAL A 389 -1.97 -15.03 -4.50
CA VAL A 389 -2.94 -13.96 -4.76
C VAL A 389 -4.32 -14.60 -4.94
N THR A 390 -5.29 -14.07 -4.21
CA THR A 390 -6.66 -14.59 -4.16
C THR A 390 -7.70 -13.51 -4.44
N VAL A 391 -8.88 -13.94 -4.89
CA VAL A 391 -10.08 -13.12 -5.09
C VAL A 391 -11.25 -13.70 -4.30
N THR A 392 -12.03 -12.85 -3.67
CA THR A 392 -13.22 -13.20 -2.89
C THR A 392 -14.40 -12.42 -3.47
N LYS A 393 -15.45 -13.11 -3.95
CA LYS A 393 -16.71 -12.47 -4.35
C LYS A 393 -17.31 -11.72 -3.15
N ARG A 394 -17.89 -10.55 -3.39
CA ARG A 394 -18.57 -9.71 -2.40
C ARG A 394 -19.99 -9.38 -2.84
N ASP A 395 -20.86 -9.07 -1.88
CA ASP A 395 -22.14 -8.39 -2.08
C ASP A 395 -21.94 -6.95 -2.64
N PHE A 396 -21.63 -6.87 -3.93
CA PHE A 396 -21.60 -5.65 -4.72
C PHE A 396 -21.66 -5.95 -6.23
N ASP A 397 -22.56 -5.29 -6.95
CA ASP A 397 -22.62 -5.38 -8.42
C ASP A 397 -21.75 -4.28 -9.06
N PHE A 398 -20.56 -4.68 -9.51
CA PHE A 398 -19.65 -3.80 -10.24
C PHE A 398 -20.09 -3.51 -11.67
N LEU A 399 -20.95 -4.35 -12.27
CA LEU A 399 -21.40 -4.18 -13.65
C LEU A 399 -22.61 -3.24 -13.72
N ASP A 400 -23.56 -3.30 -12.77
CA ASP A 400 -24.64 -2.32 -12.63
C ASP A 400 -24.08 -0.89 -12.43
N LEU A 401 -23.07 -0.73 -11.56
CA LEU A 401 -22.40 0.57 -11.37
C LEU A 401 -21.76 1.10 -12.66
N LEU A 402 -21.19 0.22 -13.49
CA LEU A 402 -20.62 0.58 -14.79
C LEU A 402 -21.71 0.87 -15.84
N ASP A 403 -22.81 0.12 -15.84
CA ASP A 403 -23.97 0.35 -16.70
C ASP A 403 -24.62 1.71 -16.39
N ASP A 404 -24.74 2.07 -15.11
CA ASP A 404 -25.18 3.39 -14.67
C ASP A 404 -24.26 4.50 -15.19
N LEU A 405 -22.95 4.34 -15.02
CA LEU A 405 -21.94 5.31 -15.45
C LEU A 405 -21.91 5.49 -16.98
N PHE A 406 -21.96 4.40 -17.75
CA PHE A 406 -21.90 4.44 -19.22
C PHE A 406 -23.23 4.81 -19.88
N SER A 407 -24.37 4.47 -19.28
CA SER A 407 -25.69 4.94 -19.75
C SER A 407 -25.76 6.48 -19.62
N GLY A 408 -25.18 7.02 -18.55
CA GLY A 408 -25.09 8.46 -18.26
C GLY A 408 -25.91 8.90 -17.05
N LYS A 409 -26.32 7.95 -16.20
CA LYS A 409 -26.85 8.25 -14.86
C LYS A 409 -25.71 8.80 -13.99
N LYS A 410 -26.03 9.31 -12.80
CA LYS A 410 -25.05 9.74 -11.79
C LYS A 410 -25.28 8.93 -10.52
N PRO A 411 -24.50 7.86 -10.28
CA PRO A 411 -24.59 7.09 -9.04
C PRO A 411 -24.38 7.98 -7.82
N ALA A 412 -24.95 7.58 -6.69
CA ALA A 412 -24.74 8.26 -5.43
C ALA A 412 -23.26 8.15 -4.98
N LEU A 413 -22.75 9.17 -4.30
CA LEU A 413 -21.39 9.14 -3.74
C LEU A 413 -21.18 7.93 -2.80
N GLU A 414 -22.24 7.54 -2.08
CA GLU A 414 -22.31 6.33 -1.26
C GLU A 414 -22.04 5.03 -2.05
N GLN A 415 -22.57 4.90 -3.27
CA GLN A 415 -22.33 3.73 -4.13
C GLN A 415 -20.86 3.67 -4.57
N PHE A 416 -20.23 4.81 -4.90
CA PHE A 416 -18.81 4.86 -5.22
C PHE A 416 -17.90 4.54 -4.02
N VAL A 417 -18.25 5.03 -2.82
CA VAL A 417 -17.52 4.70 -1.58
C VAL A 417 -17.64 3.20 -1.28
N THR A 418 -18.85 2.65 -1.37
CA THR A 418 -19.11 1.21 -1.16
C THR A 418 -18.37 0.35 -2.18
N ALA A 419 -18.38 0.73 -3.46
CA ALA A 419 -17.64 0.05 -4.52
C ALA A 419 -16.13 0.01 -4.23
N ALA A 420 -15.54 1.13 -3.77
CA ALA A 420 -14.13 1.19 -3.43
C ALA A 420 -13.77 0.26 -2.25
N PHE A 421 -14.60 0.25 -1.19
CA PHE A 421 -14.42 -0.68 -0.07
C PHE A 421 -14.57 -2.14 -0.49
N GLN A 422 -15.59 -2.49 -1.27
CA GLN A 422 -15.84 -3.86 -1.71
C GLN A 422 -14.78 -4.34 -2.72
N ALA A 423 -14.26 -3.46 -3.60
CA ALA A 423 -13.16 -3.77 -4.51
C ALA A 423 -11.87 -4.05 -3.73
N TYR A 424 -11.50 -3.20 -2.76
CA TYR A 424 -10.35 -3.45 -1.88
C TYR A 424 -10.50 -4.77 -1.10
N ARG A 425 -11.66 -4.98 -0.48
CA ARG A 425 -12.01 -6.21 0.25
C ARG A 425 -12.15 -7.45 -0.64
N SER A 426 -12.00 -7.35 -1.96
CA SER A 426 -12.09 -8.50 -2.86
C SER A 426 -10.76 -9.23 -3.05
N PHE A 427 -9.61 -8.65 -2.68
CA PHE A 427 -8.29 -9.24 -2.94
C PHE A 427 -7.55 -9.67 -1.67
N GLY A 428 -6.71 -10.71 -1.79
CA GLY A 428 -5.75 -11.10 -0.77
C GLY A 428 -4.41 -11.52 -1.40
N ILE A 429 -3.33 -11.43 -0.63
CA ILE A 429 -1.96 -11.83 -1.01
C ILE A 429 -1.34 -12.57 0.17
N SER A 430 -0.75 -13.75 -0.08
CA SER A 430 -0.19 -14.59 0.98
C SER A 430 1.20 -14.13 1.42
N ASP A 431 2.09 -13.89 0.46
CA ASP A 431 3.38 -13.21 0.66
C ASP A 431 3.73 -12.40 -0.60
N ALA A 432 4.35 -11.25 -0.43
CA ALA A 432 5.06 -10.55 -1.48
C ALA A 432 6.35 -9.95 -0.90
N SER A 433 7.48 -10.08 -1.61
CA SER A 433 8.75 -9.46 -1.22
C SER A 433 9.53 -8.89 -2.39
N MET A 434 10.38 -7.90 -2.11
CA MET A 434 11.30 -7.24 -3.03
C MET A 434 12.68 -7.23 -2.39
N ARG A 435 13.70 -7.78 -3.07
CA ARG A 435 14.99 -8.15 -2.47
C ARG A 435 16.18 -7.44 -3.09
N ASP A 436 17.18 -7.18 -2.24
CA ASP A 436 18.47 -6.56 -2.57
C ASP A 436 18.29 -5.30 -3.44
N ILE A 437 17.57 -4.34 -2.88
CA ILE A 437 17.29 -3.04 -3.50
C ILE A 437 18.51 -2.15 -3.26
N ILE A 438 19.05 -1.55 -4.33
CA ILE A 438 20.10 -0.53 -4.25
C ILE A 438 19.67 0.67 -5.10
N VAL A 439 19.78 1.87 -4.54
CA VAL A 439 19.46 3.14 -5.20
C VAL A 439 20.65 4.09 -5.07
N THR A 440 21.20 4.52 -6.20
CA THR A 440 22.32 5.48 -6.26
C THR A 440 21.82 6.80 -6.84
N LEU A 441 22.00 7.88 -6.08
CA LEU A 441 21.54 9.23 -6.42
C LEU A 441 22.71 10.21 -6.45
N PRO A 442 22.66 11.30 -7.23
CA PRO A 442 23.63 12.39 -7.10
C PRO A 442 23.48 13.07 -5.73
N ASN A 443 24.61 13.42 -5.11
CA ASN A 443 24.62 14.22 -3.88
C ASN A 443 24.16 15.66 -4.20
N GLY A 444 23.26 16.21 -3.39
CA GLY A 444 22.72 17.56 -3.56
C GLY A 444 23.71 18.70 -3.25
N GLU A 445 24.76 18.42 -2.48
CA GLU A 445 25.80 19.41 -2.10
C GLU A 445 26.97 19.42 -3.10
N ASP A 446 27.50 18.24 -3.46
CA ASP A 446 28.50 18.07 -4.53
C ASP A 446 28.01 17.03 -5.54
N GLN A 447 27.49 17.50 -6.68
CA GLN A 447 26.91 16.67 -7.73
C GLN A 447 27.92 15.73 -8.43
N ARG A 448 29.21 15.80 -8.08
CA ARG A 448 30.24 14.83 -8.50
C ARG A 448 30.28 13.57 -7.62
N GLN A 449 29.64 13.61 -6.46
CA GLN A 449 29.53 12.51 -5.52
C GLN A 449 28.14 11.88 -5.62
N THR A 450 28.02 10.61 -5.24
CA THR A 450 26.74 9.92 -5.14
C THR A 450 26.45 9.52 -3.70
N VAL A 451 25.16 9.39 -3.38
CA VAL A 451 24.67 8.79 -2.15
C VAL A 451 24.01 7.46 -2.52
N THR A 452 24.46 6.38 -1.90
CA THR A 452 23.91 5.03 -2.10
C THR A 452 23.05 4.64 -0.90
N PHE A 453 21.83 4.21 -1.18
CA PHE A 453 20.91 3.60 -0.22
C PHE A 453 20.71 2.14 -0.62
N SER A 454 20.94 1.20 0.29
CA SER A 454 20.60 -0.21 0.09
C SER A 454 19.58 -0.70 1.12
N MET A 455 18.87 -1.78 0.78
CA MET A 455 17.79 -2.37 1.57
C MET A 455 17.63 -3.84 1.15
N GLY A 456 17.77 -4.77 2.09
CA GLY A 456 17.80 -6.21 1.81
C GLY A 456 16.43 -6.79 1.46
N GLU A 457 15.37 -6.34 2.14
CA GLU A 457 13.99 -6.77 1.86
C GLU A 457 12.97 -5.67 2.14
N ILE A 458 11.99 -5.51 1.24
CA ILE A 458 10.63 -5.04 1.57
C ILE A 458 9.73 -6.27 1.50
N GLY A 459 8.91 -6.50 2.53
CA GLY A 459 8.01 -7.66 2.62
C GLY A 459 6.59 -7.28 3.03
N LEU A 460 5.63 -8.08 2.58
CA LEU A 460 4.21 -8.05 2.92
C LEU A 460 3.73 -9.49 3.09
N SER A 461 3.03 -9.83 4.17
CA SER A 461 2.40 -11.15 4.32
C SER A 461 0.97 -11.09 4.88
N GLU A 462 0.20 -12.12 4.54
CA GLU A 462 -1.18 -12.36 4.96
C GLU A 462 -2.12 -11.15 4.77
N MET A 463 -1.98 -10.42 3.66
CA MET A 463 -2.89 -9.32 3.30
C MET A 463 -4.23 -9.88 2.85
N SER A 464 -5.32 -9.33 3.40
CA SER A 464 -6.69 -9.74 3.10
C SER A 464 -7.67 -8.57 3.31
N SER A 465 -8.97 -8.83 3.12
CA SER A 465 -10.05 -7.90 3.46
C SER A 465 -10.15 -7.51 4.92
N ASP A 466 -9.66 -8.40 5.80
CA ASP A 466 -9.98 -8.37 7.22
C ASP A 466 -8.71 -8.25 8.09
N LYS A 467 -7.52 -8.60 7.57
CA LYS A 467 -6.23 -8.31 8.23
C LYS A 467 -5.05 -8.07 7.28
N ILE A 468 -3.95 -7.54 7.83
CA ILE A 468 -2.58 -7.65 7.30
C ILE A 468 -1.69 -8.29 8.38
N GLY A 469 -0.95 -9.35 8.03
CA GLY A 469 -0.08 -10.05 8.97
C GLY A 469 1.20 -9.29 9.30
N ASP A 470 1.95 -8.89 8.26
CA ASP A 470 3.21 -8.16 8.40
C ASP A 470 3.46 -7.26 7.17
N ILE A 471 3.92 -6.04 7.39
CA ILE A 471 4.56 -5.16 6.41
C ILE A 471 5.94 -4.83 7.00
N ARG A 472 7.00 -5.32 6.38
CA ARG A 472 8.37 -5.18 6.88
C ARG A 472 9.31 -4.53 5.89
N VAL A 473 10.34 -3.89 6.44
CA VAL A 473 11.54 -3.47 5.73
C VAL A 473 12.74 -3.98 6.53
N SER A 474 13.80 -4.44 5.87
CA SER A 474 14.99 -4.99 6.53
C SER A 474 16.29 -4.63 5.81
N ASP A 475 17.39 -4.59 6.56
CA ASP A 475 18.74 -4.27 6.12
C ASP A 475 18.89 -2.91 5.40
N MET A 476 18.16 -1.88 5.84
CA MET A 476 18.32 -0.51 5.29
C MET A 476 19.67 0.07 5.70
N LYS A 477 20.50 0.50 4.74
CA LYS A 477 21.84 1.04 4.98
C LYS A 477 22.12 2.24 4.05
N ALA A 478 22.57 3.33 4.65
CA ALA A 478 23.12 4.50 3.97
C ALA A 478 24.43 4.90 4.70
N PRO A 479 25.55 4.22 4.40
CA PRO A 479 26.78 4.29 5.19
C PRO A 479 27.60 5.57 4.96
N SER A 480 27.18 6.44 4.05
CA SER A 480 27.85 7.70 3.73
C SER A 480 26.84 8.72 3.23
N LEU A 481 26.34 9.54 4.15
CA LEU A 481 25.50 10.70 3.88
C LEU A 481 26.36 11.98 3.84
N PRO A 482 25.84 13.10 3.30
CA PRO A 482 26.55 14.38 3.33
C PRO A 482 27.00 14.79 4.74
N ASN A 483 28.10 15.55 4.79
CA ASN A 483 28.74 16.01 6.04
C ASN A 483 29.18 14.89 7.02
N GLY A 484 29.28 13.64 6.55
CA GLY A 484 29.81 12.51 7.32
C GLY A 484 28.78 11.77 8.18
N GLY A 485 27.49 12.03 7.97
CA GLY A 485 26.42 11.27 8.63
C GLY A 485 26.28 9.85 8.08
N SER A 486 25.57 8.99 8.80
CA SER A 486 25.19 7.66 8.32
C SER A 486 23.88 7.19 8.96
N PHE A 487 23.26 6.19 8.32
CA PHE A 487 22.03 5.56 8.80
C PHE A 487 22.09 4.05 8.54
N SER A 488 21.68 3.25 9.52
CA SER A 488 21.30 1.86 9.29
C SER A 488 20.15 1.42 10.18
N LEU A 489 19.38 0.44 9.70
CA LEU A 489 18.25 -0.14 10.39
C LEU A 489 18.17 -1.63 10.02
N GLY A 490 18.34 -2.51 11.00
CA GLY A 490 18.26 -3.96 10.82
C GLY A 490 16.87 -4.39 10.34
N ARG A 491 15.82 -3.95 11.03
CA ARG A 491 14.42 -4.16 10.64
C ARG A 491 13.51 -3.05 11.14
N ALA A 492 12.46 -2.74 10.38
CA ALA A 492 11.24 -2.16 10.92
C ALA A 492 10.02 -2.89 10.35
N HIS A 493 8.94 -2.95 11.11
CA HIS A 493 7.71 -3.63 10.69
C HIS A 493 6.43 -2.99 11.27
N LEU A 494 5.32 -3.28 10.60
CA LEU A 494 3.94 -2.94 10.94
C LEU A 494 3.10 -4.19 10.68
N GLY A 495 2.66 -4.89 11.72
CA GLY A 495 1.99 -6.19 11.62
C GLY A 495 0.77 -6.31 12.51
N ASN A 496 0.30 -7.56 12.68
CA ASN A 496 -0.83 -7.94 13.54
C ASN A 496 -2.08 -7.04 13.34
N LEU A 497 -2.32 -6.55 12.13
CA LEU A 497 -3.32 -5.52 11.85
C LEU A 497 -4.67 -6.18 11.50
N ASP A 498 -5.49 -6.51 12.50
CA ASP A 498 -6.87 -6.99 12.32
C ASP A 498 -7.82 -5.79 12.19
N PHE A 499 -8.45 -5.63 11.02
CA PHE A 499 -9.30 -4.49 10.71
C PHE A 499 -10.62 -4.53 11.48
N ALA A 500 -11.21 -3.36 11.72
CA ALA A 500 -12.58 -3.29 12.22
C ALA A 500 -13.56 -3.95 11.21
N PRO A 501 -14.60 -4.67 11.69
CA PRO A 501 -15.53 -5.37 10.83
C PRO A 501 -16.36 -4.40 9.96
N TYR A 502 -16.58 -4.76 8.69
CA TYR A 502 -17.27 -3.91 7.71
C TYR A 502 -18.76 -3.67 8.03
N GLY A 503 -19.44 -4.58 8.73
CA GLY A 503 -20.89 -4.46 9.04
C GLY A 503 -21.28 -3.18 9.80
N PRO A 504 -20.56 -2.80 10.88
CA PRO A 504 -20.66 -1.48 11.49
C PRO A 504 -20.30 -0.31 10.57
N MET A 505 -19.25 -0.42 9.76
CA MET A 505 -18.83 0.66 8.82
C MET A 505 -19.91 0.97 7.79
N ALA A 506 -20.50 -0.05 7.17
CA ALA A 506 -21.56 0.08 6.17
C ALA A 506 -22.78 0.83 6.70
N LYS A 507 -23.08 0.73 8.01
CA LYS A 507 -24.16 1.47 8.67
C LYS A 507 -23.81 2.94 8.97
N LEU A 508 -22.52 3.28 9.00
CA LEU A 508 -22.04 4.63 9.33
C LEU A 508 -21.72 5.45 8.06
N ILE A 509 -21.24 4.83 6.99
CA ILE A 509 -20.90 5.48 5.70
C ILE A 509 -22.03 6.41 5.17
N PRO A 510 -23.31 6.01 5.12
CA PRO A 510 -24.38 6.88 4.62
C PRO A 510 -24.57 8.16 5.46
N THR A 511 -24.35 8.05 6.79
CA THR A 511 -24.39 9.20 7.70
C THR A 511 -23.23 10.16 7.39
N LEU A 512 -22.00 9.63 7.29
CA LEU A 512 -20.79 10.43 7.02
C LEU A 512 -20.87 11.15 5.67
N VAL A 513 -21.37 10.48 4.63
CA VAL A 513 -21.58 11.06 3.30
C VAL A 513 -22.67 12.14 3.32
N THR A 514 -23.76 11.93 4.08
CA THR A 514 -24.89 12.87 4.15
C THR A 514 -24.58 14.10 5.02
N GLU A 515 -23.79 13.96 6.08
CA GLU A 515 -23.42 15.04 7.01
C GLU A 515 -22.16 15.81 6.61
N ALA A 516 -21.41 15.34 5.60
CA ALA A 516 -20.19 15.96 5.10
C ALA A 516 -20.36 17.49 4.88
N GLY A 517 -19.59 18.28 5.64
CA GLY A 517 -19.61 19.74 5.59
C GLY A 517 -20.75 20.44 6.34
N LYS A 518 -21.67 19.71 6.97
CA LYS A 518 -22.80 20.27 7.76
C LYS A 518 -22.53 20.23 9.27
N SER A 519 -22.02 19.10 9.74
CA SER A 519 -21.67 18.81 11.13
C SER A 519 -20.35 18.05 11.16
N ARG A 520 -19.55 18.22 12.23
CA ARG A 520 -18.51 17.24 12.55
C ARG A 520 -19.21 16.07 13.24
N PRO A 521 -19.16 14.83 12.72
CA PRO A 521 -19.67 13.68 13.45
C PRO A 521 -18.82 13.46 14.70
N ASP A 522 -19.42 12.86 15.73
CA ASP A 522 -18.71 12.52 16.97
C ASP A 522 -17.44 11.67 16.69
N PRO A 523 -16.23 12.15 17.03
CA PRO A 523 -14.99 11.40 16.85
C PRO A 523 -14.99 10.04 17.56
N MET A 524 -15.66 9.91 18.71
CA MET A 524 -15.70 8.65 19.47
C MET A 524 -16.53 7.59 18.74
N ARG A 525 -17.72 7.95 18.23
CA ARG A 525 -18.54 7.11 17.34
C ARG A 525 -17.82 6.71 16.06
N ILE A 526 -16.96 7.56 15.49
CA ILE A 526 -16.11 7.18 14.34
C ILE A 526 -15.06 6.15 14.80
N ALA A 527 -14.31 6.45 15.86
CA ALA A 527 -13.25 5.58 16.35
C ALA A 527 -13.76 4.17 16.69
N ARG A 528 -14.90 4.04 17.41
CA ARG A 528 -15.55 2.75 17.71
C ARG A 528 -15.85 1.87 16.48
N VAL A 529 -15.96 2.45 15.28
CA VAL A 529 -16.33 1.77 14.04
C VAL A 529 -15.15 1.55 13.09
N PHE A 530 -14.05 2.30 13.24
CA PHE A 530 -12.89 2.26 12.34
C PHE A 530 -11.55 1.91 13.01
N THR A 531 -11.44 1.93 14.35
CA THR A 531 -10.24 1.48 15.07
C THR A 531 -9.99 -0.02 14.82
N PRO A 532 -8.80 -0.42 14.35
CA PRO A 532 -8.41 -1.83 14.23
C PRO A 532 -8.54 -2.57 15.56
N ARG A 533 -8.86 -3.87 15.51
CA ARG A 533 -8.91 -4.75 16.68
C ARG A 533 -7.54 -5.05 17.24
N SER A 534 -6.52 -5.08 16.39
CA SER A 534 -5.13 -5.15 16.79
C SER A 534 -4.24 -4.42 15.80
N ILE A 535 -3.06 -4.03 16.27
CA ILE A 535 -1.98 -3.43 15.47
C ILE A 535 -0.67 -3.63 16.24
N SER A 536 0.40 -4.04 15.55
CA SER A 536 1.74 -4.03 16.10
C SER A 536 2.71 -3.28 15.21
N TYR A 537 3.72 -2.66 15.82
CA TYR A 537 4.83 -2.05 15.09
C TYR A 537 6.12 -2.12 15.90
N GLY A 538 7.24 -2.17 15.20
CA GLY A 538 8.53 -2.27 15.85
C GLY A 538 9.70 -1.94 14.94
N LEU A 539 10.87 -1.75 15.55
CA LEU A 539 12.15 -1.64 14.88
C LEU A 539 13.27 -2.34 15.67
N GLU A 540 14.31 -2.76 14.97
CA GLU A 540 15.45 -3.50 15.49
C GLU A 540 16.74 -2.99 14.82
N ASP A 541 17.80 -2.84 15.62
CA ASP A 541 19.13 -2.36 15.21
C ASP A 541 19.10 -1.04 14.42
N LEU A 542 18.46 0.00 14.97
CA LEU A 542 18.51 1.36 14.43
C LEU A 542 19.79 2.08 14.90
N HIS A 543 20.55 2.61 13.95
CA HIS A 543 21.71 3.48 14.19
C HIS A 543 21.62 4.74 13.30
N ILE A 544 21.82 5.92 13.89
CA ILE A 544 21.84 7.20 13.17
C ILE A 544 23.04 8.01 13.66
N VAL A 545 24.02 8.26 12.78
CA VAL A 545 25.14 9.17 13.08
C VAL A 545 24.80 10.57 12.58
N VAL A 546 24.60 11.49 13.52
CA VAL A 546 24.27 12.90 13.28
C VAL A 546 25.55 13.73 13.33
N PRO A 547 25.94 14.43 12.24
CA PRO A 547 27.18 15.20 12.18
C PRO A 547 27.33 16.24 13.30
N GLY A 548 28.28 16.02 14.21
CA GLY A 548 28.60 16.92 15.32
C GLY A 548 27.82 16.65 16.61
N GLU A 549 26.73 15.87 16.58
CA GLU A 549 25.90 15.56 17.75
C GLU A 549 26.15 14.15 18.30
N GLY A 550 26.54 13.19 17.45
CA GLY A 550 26.96 11.85 17.86
C GLY A 550 26.17 10.73 17.19
N GLU A 551 26.06 9.58 17.86
CA GLU A 551 25.31 8.41 17.40
C GLU A 551 24.08 8.18 18.28
N ILE A 552 22.91 8.10 17.65
CA ILE A 552 21.65 7.67 18.24
C ILE A 552 21.45 6.20 17.90
N VAL A 553 21.16 5.37 18.91
CA VAL A 553 20.96 3.92 18.76
C VAL A 553 19.62 3.51 19.38
N VAL A 554 18.90 2.58 18.75
CA VAL A 554 17.81 1.83 19.38
C VAL A 554 17.96 0.36 19.02
N GLY A 555 18.32 -0.48 20.00
CA GLY A 555 18.50 -1.91 19.79
C GLY A 555 17.18 -2.62 19.44
N LYS A 556 16.11 -2.36 20.20
CA LYS A 556 14.76 -2.84 19.91
C LYS A 556 13.70 -1.83 20.34
N LEU A 557 12.64 -1.73 19.54
CA LEU A 557 11.34 -1.19 19.90
C LEU A 557 10.29 -2.19 19.41
N ALA A 558 9.37 -2.63 20.25
CA ALA A 558 8.29 -3.53 19.86
C ALA A 558 7.01 -3.20 20.65
N HIS A 559 5.99 -2.72 19.95
CA HIS A 559 4.69 -2.39 20.51
C HIS A 559 3.60 -3.24 19.83
N ASP A 560 2.84 -3.98 20.62
CA ASP A 560 1.64 -4.72 20.23
C ASP A 560 0.44 -4.16 21.02
N PHE A 561 -0.66 -3.89 20.32
CA PHE A 561 -1.92 -3.40 20.89
C PHE A 561 -3.09 -4.25 20.40
N SER A 562 -4.06 -4.57 21.26
CA SER A 562 -5.35 -5.10 20.83
C SER A 562 -6.54 -4.61 21.69
N THR A 563 -7.76 -4.76 21.18
CA THR A 563 -8.99 -4.30 21.85
C THR A 563 -10.18 -5.25 21.69
N THR A 564 -10.79 -5.60 22.83
CA THR A 564 -12.15 -6.17 22.92
C THR A 564 -13.23 -5.10 23.10
N ALA A 565 -12.81 -3.86 23.41
CA ALA A 565 -13.64 -2.73 23.85
C ALA A 565 -13.25 -1.43 23.12
N ALA A 566 -13.38 -1.42 21.79
CA ALA A 566 -12.96 -0.30 20.96
C ALA A 566 -13.58 1.05 21.40
N PRO A 567 -12.84 2.17 21.34
CA PRO A 567 -11.62 2.35 20.56
C PRO A 567 -10.30 2.37 21.36
N ILE A 568 -10.33 2.15 22.68
CA ILE A 568 -9.09 2.08 23.48
C ILE A 568 -8.55 0.63 23.46
N PRO A 569 -7.23 0.40 23.30
CA PRO A 569 -6.61 -0.91 23.54
C PRO A 569 -6.90 -1.45 24.94
N THR A 570 -7.42 -2.67 25.02
CA THR A 570 -7.61 -3.41 26.28
C THR A 570 -6.40 -4.28 26.61
N ASP A 571 -5.58 -4.57 25.61
CA ASP A 571 -4.28 -5.24 25.75
C ASP A 571 -3.19 -4.35 25.15
N ILE A 572 -2.10 -4.15 25.89
CA ILE A 572 -0.96 -3.32 25.53
C ILE A 572 0.31 -4.04 25.99
N SER A 573 1.18 -4.35 25.03
CA SER A 573 2.57 -4.74 25.29
C SER A 573 3.49 -3.79 24.54
N ALA A 574 4.20 -2.93 25.25
CA ALA A 574 5.16 -1.99 24.66
C ALA A 574 6.53 -2.18 25.32
N ARG A 575 7.59 -2.27 24.52
CA ARG A 575 8.96 -2.47 25.02
C ARG A 575 10.00 -1.77 24.17
N THR A 576 10.95 -1.13 24.83
CA THR A 576 12.17 -0.57 24.25
C THR A 576 13.39 -1.22 24.90
N ASP A 577 14.34 -1.75 24.12
CA ASP A 577 15.62 -2.25 24.62
C ASP A 577 16.79 -1.39 24.07
N ASN A 578 17.65 -0.94 24.97
CA ASN A 578 18.91 -0.27 24.66
C ASN A 578 18.75 0.92 23.69
N ALA A 579 17.82 1.82 23.98
CA ALA A 579 17.76 3.13 23.33
C ALA A 579 18.83 4.04 23.96
N SER A 580 19.65 4.69 23.13
CA SER A 580 20.76 5.56 23.56
C SER A 580 20.80 6.83 22.72
N ILE A 581 20.75 7.98 23.38
CA ILE A 581 20.82 9.32 22.75
C ILE A 581 21.97 10.13 23.38
N PRO A 582 22.81 10.83 22.61
CA PRO A 582 23.82 11.73 23.16
C PRO A 582 23.18 12.84 24.02
N VAL A 583 23.73 13.15 25.19
CA VAL A 583 23.16 14.15 26.10
C VAL A 583 23.23 15.58 25.51
N ASP A 584 24.10 15.80 24.52
CA ASP A 584 24.13 17.02 23.69
C ASP A 584 22.95 17.14 22.71
N ALA A 585 22.28 16.04 22.34
CA ALA A 585 21.16 15.99 21.40
C ALA A 585 19.78 16.01 22.10
N LEU A 586 19.71 16.33 23.40
CA LEU A 586 18.47 16.40 24.16
C LEU A 586 17.87 17.82 24.14
N ASP A 587 16.64 17.96 23.61
CA ASP A 587 15.90 19.24 23.54
C ASP A 587 15.80 19.98 24.90
N ASN A 588 15.71 19.22 26.00
CA ASN A 588 15.62 19.79 27.34
C ASN A 588 17.01 20.16 27.87
N ALA A 589 17.43 21.40 27.62
CA ALA A 589 18.70 21.95 28.08
C ALA A 589 18.95 21.86 29.60
N GLN A 590 17.89 21.85 30.44
CA GLN A 590 18.05 21.68 31.89
C GLN A 590 18.37 20.24 32.27
N ALA A 591 17.67 19.28 31.67
CA ALA A 591 17.98 17.85 31.82
C ALA A 591 19.37 17.52 31.26
N ALA A 592 19.71 18.05 30.07
CA ALA A 592 21.02 17.89 29.46
C ALA A 592 22.16 18.43 30.34
N ALA A 593 21.97 19.60 30.96
CA ALA A 593 22.94 20.18 31.89
C ALA A 593 23.14 19.30 33.13
N PHE A 594 22.05 18.86 33.77
CA PHE A 594 22.10 17.96 34.93
C PHE A 594 22.79 16.63 34.62
N LEU A 595 22.40 15.96 33.53
CA LEU A 595 22.98 14.68 33.09
C LEU A 595 24.49 14.81 32.83
N LYS A 596 24.94 15.89 32.19
CA LYS A 596 26.37 16.20 32.01
C LYS A 596 27.09 16.45 33.34
N GLU A 597 26.44 17.15 34.28
CA GLU A 597 27.02 17.50 35.58
C GLU A 597 27.23 16.27 36.47
N ILE A 598 26.35 15.25 36.38
CA ILE A 598 26.55 13.94 37.02
C ILE A 598 27.40 12.95 36.18
N GLY A 599 28.04 13.43 35.10
CA GLY A 599 29.07 12.74 34.33
C GLY A 599 28.59 11.91 33.13
N LEU A 600 27.29 11.95 32.77
CA LEU A 600 26.74 11.18 31.66
C LEU A 600 27.00 11.85 30.30
N LYS A 601 27.38 11.04 29.32
CA LYS A 601 27.61 11.46 27.91
C LYS A 601 26.46 11.05 26.99
N ASN A 602 25.91 9.87 27.22
CA ASN A 602 24.71 9.35 26.57
C ASN A 602 23.65 9.11 27.64
N PHE A 603 22.39 9.28 27.27
CA PHE A 603 21.23 8.83 28.02
C PHE A 603 20.79 7.49 27.42
N THR A 604 21.12 6.39 28.09
CA THR A 604 20.76 5.02 27.67
C THR A 604 19.65 4.48 28.57
N TRP A 605 18.57 3.96 27.99
CA TRP A 605 17.48 3.35 28.74
C TRP A 605 16.88 2.12 28.05
N SER A 606 16.07 1.37 28.80
CA SER A 606 15.13 0.36 28.33
C SER A 606 13.82 0.51 29.11
N ASP A 607 12.70 0.13 28.51
CA ASP A 607 11.37 0.20 29.12
C ASP A 607 10.51 -1.00 28.73
N GLU A 608 9.56 -1.38 29.59
CA GLU A 608 8.55 -2.41 29.30
C GLU A 608 7.24 -2.10 30.03
N THR A 609 6.17 -1.94 29.27
CA THR A 609 4.79 -1.78 29.77
C THR A 609 3.96 -2.97 29.29
N ARG A 610 3.31 -3.68 30.22
CA ARG A 610 2.31 -4.72 29.93
C ARG A 610 1.04 -4.47 30.73
N LEU A 611 -0.06 -4.22 30.02
CA LEU A 611 -1.38 -3.95 30.58
C LEU A 611 -2.43 -4.80 29.87
N HIS A 612 -3.31 -5.43 30.63
CA HIS A 612 -4.39 -6.28 30.13
C HIS A 612 -5.69 -6.04 30.88
N TRP A 613 -6.81 -5.97 30.17
CA TRP A 613 -8.17 -6.01 30.71
C TRP A 613 -8.97 -7.16 30.09
N ASP A 614 -9.52 -7.99 30.96
CA ASP A 614 -10.31 -9.17 30.61
C ASP A 614 -11.82 -8.88 30.76
N GLU A 615 -12.60 -9.18 29.73
CA GLU A 615 -14.02 -8.83 29.66
C GLU A 615 -14.93 -9.76 30.49
N ASP A 616 -14.54 -11.03 30.68
CA ASP A 616 -15.33 -12.02 31.42
C ASP A 616 -15.19 -11.87 32.95
N THR A 617 -14.02 -11.43 33.42
CA THR A 617 -13.69 -11.24 34.85
C THR A 617 -13.75 -9.78 35.30
N LEU A 618 -13.73 -8.82 34.37
CA LEU A 618 -13.64 -7.38 34.62
C LEU A 618 -12.40 -6.97 35.44
N GLU A 619 -11.30 -7.74 35.34
CA GLU A 619 -10.02 -7.40 35.96
C GLU A 619 -9.14 -6.58 35.00
N LEU A 620 -8.57 -5.48 35.50
CA LEU A 620 -7.54 -4.69 34.81
C LEU A 620 -6.22 -4.89 35.56
N THR A 621 -5.21 -5.38 34.86
CA THR A 621 -3.89 -5.66 35.42
C THR A 621 -2.81 -4.94 34.63
N LEU A 622 -2.09 -4.03 35.28
CA LEU A 622 -0.77 -3.59 34.86
C LEU A 622 0.23 -4.62 35.41
N GLU A 623 0.56 -5.62 34.59
CA GLU A 623 1.48 -6.70 34.98
C GLU A 623 2.89 -6.18 35.23
N LYS A 624 3.29 -5.16 34.45
CA LYS A 624 4.62 -4.55 34.50
C LYS A 624 4.57 -3.15 33.92
N LEU A 625 5.16 -2.20 34.62
CA LEU A 625 5.66 -0.93 34.09
C LEU A 625 7.08 -0.80 34.59
N MET A 626 8.05 -0.91 33.70
CA MET A 626 9.48 -0.89 34.01
C MET A 626 10.19 0.17 33.18
N ILE A 627 11.08 0.92 33.81
CA ILE A 627 12.03 1.83 33.16
C ILE A 627 13.39 1.60 33.82
N ASP A 628 14.38 1.17 33.04
CA ASP A 628 15.76 0.90 33.46
C ASP A 628 16.68 1.87 32.74
N VAL A 629 17.38 2.74 33.48
CA VAL A 629 18.21 3.81 32.91
C VAL A 629 19.65 3.62 33.39
N GLN A 630 20.58 3.51 32.43
CA GLN A 630 21.98 3.18 32.69
C GLN A 630 22.64 4.22 33.61
N ASP A 631 23.45 3.74 34.56
CA ASP A 631 24.20 4.55 35.53
C ASP A 631 23.34 5.49 36.41
N LEU A 632 22.02 5.26 36.40
CA LEU A 632 21.00 6.00 37.15
C LEU A 632 20.19 5.04 38.05
N GLY A 633 19.43 4.11 37.47
CA GLY A 633 18.66 3.11 38.21
C GLY A 633 17.42 2.61 37.47
N ARG A 634 16.71 1.67 38.10
CA ARG A 634 15.55 0.96 37.55
C ARG A 634 14.31 1.16 38.41
N ALA A 635 13.25 1.71 37.84
CA ALA A 635 11.93 1.76 38.44
C ALA A 635 11.06 0.61 37.90
N GLU A 636 10.31 -0.05 38.79
CA GLU A 636 9.28 -1.03 38.43
C GLU A 636 7.98 -0.77 39.19
N ALA A 637 6.84 -0.93 38.53
CA ALA A 637 5.51 -0.90 39.13
C ALA A 637 4.60 -2.00 38.56
N THR A 638 3.70 -2.48 39.41
CA THR A 638 2.58 -3.38 39.06
C THR A 638 1.31 -2.89 39.75
N MET A 639 0.14 -3.12 39.14
CA MET A 639 -1.14 -2.65 39.71
C MET A 639 -2.31 -3.51 39.23
N LYS A 640 -3.27 -3.78 40.10
CA LYS A 640 -4.49 -4.54 39.75
C LYS A 640 -5.76 -3.90 40.28
N PHE A 641 -6.78 -3.87 39.43
CA PHE A 641 -8.17 -3.52 39.74
C PHE A 641 -9.11 -4.66 39.35
N ALA A 642 -10.24 -4.76 40.03
CA ALA A 642 -11.35 -5.67 39.73
C ALA A 642 -12.66 -4.88 39.59
N ASN A 643 -13.65 -5.46 38.92
CA ASN A 643 -14.92 -4.82 38.56
C ASN A 643 -14.73 -3.55 37.70
N VAL A 644 -13.73 -3.52 36.82
CA VAL A 644 -13.50 -2.42 35.87
C VAL A 644 -14.50 -2.54 34.71
N PRO A 645 -15.48 -1.62 34.55
CA PRO A 645 -16.51 -1.77 33.53
C PRO A 645 -15.99 -1.45 32.12
N LYS A 646 -16.48 -2.19 31.12
CA LYS A 646 -16.17 -1.99 29.69
C LYS A 646 -16.31 -0.54 29.20
N ALA A 647 -17.24 0.21 29.80
CA ALA A 647 -17.46 1.63 29.54
C ALA A 647 -16.24 2.54 29.77
N LEU A 648 -15.22 2.09 30.53
CA LEU A 648 -13.94 2.79 30.65
C LEU A 648 -13.19 2.91 29.31
N PHE A 649 -13.30 1.88 28.46
CA PHE A 649 -12.60 1.76 27.19
C PHE A 649 -13.46 2.24 26.02
N GLU A 650 -14.75 1.90 26.03
CA GLU A 650 -15.70 2.35 24.99
C GLU A 650 -16.03 3.85 25.08
N ASP A 651 -16.25 4.37 26.30
CA ASP A 651 -16.70 5.76 26.54
C ASP A 651 -15.90 6.46 27.66
N PRO A 652 -14.58 6.64 27.47
CA PRO A 652 -13.70 7.26 28.47
C PRO A 652 -14.13 8.69 28.84
N GLN A 653 -14.77 9.42 27.92
CA GLN A 653 -15.15 10.83 28.10
C GLN A 653 -16.46 10.98 28.87
N THR A 654 -17.48 10.16 28.60
CA THR A 654 -18.80 10.30 29.25
C THR A 654 -18.95 9.38 30.46
N GLN A 655 -18.34 8.20 30.44
CA GLN A 655 -18.49 7.17 31.47
C GLN A 655 -17.19 6.80 32.18
N GLY A 656 -16.01 7.05 31.59
CA GLY A 656 -14.72 6.60 32.13
C GLY A 656 -14.45 6.98 33.59
N GLN A 657 -14.81 8.19 34.02
CA GLN A 657 -14.68 8.60 35.43
C GLN A 657 -15.60 7.79 36.36
N ILE A 658 -16.85 7.54 35.94
CA ILE A 658 -17.83 6.75 36.70
C ILE A 658 -17.36 5.29 36.76
N ALA A 659 -16.91 4.74 35.63
CA ALA A 659 -16.38 3.39 35.51
C ALA A 659 -15.18 3.17 36.44
N LEU A 660 -14.18 4.06 36.42
CA LEU A 660 -13.01 4.00 37.30
C LEU A 660 -13.39 4.11 38.78
N VAL A 661 -14.26 5.05 39.16
CA VAL A 661 -14.71 5.24 40.55
C VAL A 661 -15.52 4.04 41.06
N SER A 662 -16.23 3.33 40.16
CA SER A 662 -16.97 2.10 40.48
C SER A 662 -16.11 0.84 40.62
N SER A 663 -14.86 0.86 40.14
CA SER A 663 -13.93 -0.27 40.25
C SER A 663 -13.39 -0.44 41.69
N ALA A 664 -12.77 -1.58 41.97
CA ALA A 664 -12.09 -1.86 43.23
C ALA A 664 -10.59 -2.09 43.00
N PHE A 665 -9.76 -1.35 43.72
CA PHE A 665 -8.31 -1.55 43.79
C PHE A 665 -8.00 -2.86 44.54
N VAL A 666 -7.25 -3.76 43.89
CA VAL A 666 -6.88 -5.07 44.45
C VAL A 666 -5.50 -5.00 45.11
N GLY A 667 -4.56 -4.27 44.50
CA GLY A 667 -3.22 -4.06 45.03
C GLY A 667 -2.27 -3.41 44.03
N ALA A 668 -1.10 -3.01 44.51
CA ALA A 668 -0.01 -2.51 43.70
C ALA A 668 1.35 -2.75 44.39
N GLU A 669 2.40 -2.82 43.59
CA GLU A 669 3.79 -2.76 44.05
C GLU A 669 4.53 -1.69 43.24
N ILE A 670 5.38 -0.90 43.90
CA ILE A 670 6.30 0.05 43.27
C ILE A 670 7.67 -0.19 43.88
N SER A 671 8.72 -0.22 43.06
CA SER A 671 10.10 -0.28 43.55
C SER A 671 11.05 0.54 42.69
N PHE A 672 12.16 0.97 43.29
CA PHE A 672 13.26 1.65 42.63
C PHE A 672 14.57 1.04 43.12
N ALA A 673 15.36 0.49 42.19
CA ALA A 673 16.71 0.02 42.42
C ALA A 673 17.71 1.08 41.92
N ASP A 674 18.50 1.64 42.81
CA ASP A 674 19.49 2.67 42.53
C ASP A 674 20.72 2.08 41.82
N ALA A 675 21.21 2.75 40.77
CA ALA A 675 22.49 2.44 40.11
C ALA A 675 23.52 3.58 40.30
N GLY A 676 23.43 4.28 41.43
CA GLY A 676 24.30 5.39 41.82
C GLY A 676 23.72 6.79 41.61
N VAL A 677 22.46 6.97 41.17
CA VAL A 677 21.89 8.33 41.05
C VAL A 677 21.70 8.99 42.41
N THR A 678 21.22 8.26 43.41
CA THR A 678 20.86 8.81 44.72
C THR A 678 22.10 9.42 45.38
N THR A 679 23.24 8.70 45.40
CA THR A 679 24.51 9.22 45.92
C THR A 679 25.00 10.46 45.16
N LYS A 680 25.02 10.43 43.82
CA LYS A 680 25.45 11.57 42.99
C LYS A 680 24.56 12.80 43.22
N ALA A 681 23.25 12.61 43.32
CA ALA A 681 22.27 13.67 43.53
C ALA A 681 22.37 14.27 44.95
N ILE A 682 22.50 13.45 45.99
CA ILE A 682 22.74 13.91 47.37
C ILE A 682 24.03 14.74 47.43
N GLN A 683 25.13 14.24 46.87
CA GLN A 683 26.42 14.94 46.83
C GLN A 683 26.29 16.32 46.19
N LYS A 684 25.63 16.39 45.04
CA LYS A 684 25.45 17.66 44.33
C LYS A 684 24.53 18.63 45.07
N MET A 685 23.37 18.18 45.55
CA MET A 685 22.43 19.05 46.26
C MET A 685 22.98 19.53 47.61
N ALA A 686 23.74 18.68 48.33
CA ALA A 686 24.46 19.06 49.54
C ALA A 686 25.54 20.12 49.24
N GLN A 687 26.32 19.94 48.16
CA GLN A 687 27.30 20.92 47.70
C GLN A 687 26.65 22.26 47.33
N ASP A 688 25.57 22.25 46.55
CA ASP A 688 24.84 23.46 46.13
C ASP A 688 24.18 24.17 47.33
N ALA A 689 23.74 23.42 48.35
CA ALA A 689 23.22 23.94 49.62
C ALA A 689 24.33 24.40 50.60
N GLY A 690 25.60 24.13 50.33
CA GLY A 690 26.72 24.41 51.23
C GLY A 690 26.72 23.59 52.52
N ALA A 691 26.10 22.39 52.50
CA ALA A 691 25.90 21.52 53.66
C ALA A 691 26.66 20.19 53.54
N PRO A 692 27.00 19.51 54.65
CA PRO A 692 27.45 18.11 54.62
C PRO A 692 26.35 17.18 54.12
N GLU A 693 26.72 16.11 53.40
CA GLU A 693 25.80 15.08 52.89
C GLU A 693 24.91 14.49 54.00
N GLU A 694 25.48 14.16 55.16
CA GLU A 694 24.75 13.66 56.34
C GLU A 694 23.64 14.62 56.79
N THR A 695 23.94 15.92 56.83
CA THR A 695 22.98 16.98 57.20
C THR A 695 21.89 17.13 56.14
N PHE A 696 22.23 16.95 54.86
CA PHE A 696 21.27 17.01 53.76
C PHE A 696 20.34 15.79 53.75
N ILE A 697 20.86 14.58 54.00
CA ILE A 697 20.06 13.37 54.19
C ILE A 697 19.09 13.54 55.37
N GLN A 698 19.56 14.06 56.51
CA GLN A 698 18.68 14.36 57.66
C GLN A 698 17.57 15.37 57.29
N ALA A 699 17.87 16.37 56.46
CA ALA A 699 16.85 17.31 55.97
C ALA A 699 15.80 16.63 55.07
N LEU A 700 16.21 15.70 54.20
CA LEU A 700 15.30 14.91 53.37
C LEU A 700 14.41 13.96 54.20
N VAL A 701 14.98 13.31 55.24
CA VAL A 701 14.21 12.46 56.17
C VAL A 701 13.18 13.30 56.94
N MET A 702 13.57 14.46 57.49
CA MET A 702 12.62 15.40 58.11
C MET A 702 11.56 15.91 57.12
N GLN A 703 11.88 16.06 55.83
CA GLN A 703 10.92 16.43 54.80
C GLN A 703 9.91 15.29 54.52
N ALA A 704 10.34 14.03 54.54
CA ALA A 704 9.45 12.87 54.46
C ALA A 704 8.53 12.77 55.69
N GLU A 705 9.07 12.94 56.91
CA GLU A 705 8.28 13.03 58.14
C GLU A 705 7.26 14.18 58.11
N ALA A 706 7.63 15.33 57.53
CA ALA A 706 6.75 16.48 57.34
C ALA A 706 5.62 16.18 56.32
N ALA A 707 5.94 15.50 55.22
CA ALA A 707 4.94 15.07 54.22
C ALA A 707 3.93 14.05 54.78
N LEU A 708 4.33 13.26 55.77
CA LEU A 708 3.49 12.25 56.42
C LEU A 708 2.63 12.79 57.59
N GLN A 709 2.82 14.05 58.02
CA GLN A 709 2.03 14.64 59.12
C GLN A 709 0.49 14.51 58.93
N PRO A 710 -0.11 14.66 57.73
CA PRO A 710 -1.55 14.48 57.54
C PRO A 710 -2.05 13.07 57.88
N ILE A 711 -1.19 12.06 57.77
CA ILE A 711 -1.51 10.65 58.10
C ILE A 711 -1.69 10.47 59.61
N ASN A 712 -1.01 11.25 60.45
CA ASN A 712 -1.15 11.23 61.91
C ASN A 712 -1.05 9.82 62.55
N ASP A 713 -0.22 8.95 61.96
CA ASP A 713 0.13 7.62 62.50
C ASP A 713 1.63 7.60 62.82
N PRO A 714 2.03 7.74 64.09
CA PRO A 714 3.44 7.76 64.49
C PRO A 714 4.19 6.44 64.23
N ALA A 715 3.49 5.31 64.12
CA ALA A 715 4.12 4.01 63.82
C ALA A 715 4.40 3.89 62.33
N PHE A 716 3.41 4.20 61.48
CA PHE A 716 3.60 4.23 60.03
C PHE A 716 4.62 5.29 59.60
N THR A 717 4.52 6.51 60.13
CA THR A 717 5.50 7.58 59.84
C THR A 717 6.91 7.13 60.18
N LYS A 718 7.11 6.44 61.31
CA LYS A 718 8.43 5.88 61.67
C LYS A 718 8.88 4.79 60.69
N THR A 719 8.02 3.83 60.31
CA THR A 719 8.40 2.78 59.35
C THR A 719 8.84 3.37 58.01
N VAL A 720 8.21 4.45 57.55
CA VAL A 720 8.62 5.14 56.32
C VAL A 720 9.88 5.98 56.53
N SER A 721 10.03 6.72 57.64
CA SER A 721 11.23 7.54 57.87
C SER A 721 12.49 6.71 58.10
N ASP A 722 12.40 5.59 58.83
CA ASP A 722 13.47 4.60 58.98
C ASP A 722 13.89 4.06 57.59
N ALA A 723 12.94 3.57 56.77
CA ALA A 723 13.24 3.01 55.45
C ALA A 723 13.80 4.03 54.44
N VAL A 724 13.36 5.29 54.52
CA VAL A 724 13.92 6.40 53.72
C VAL A 724 15.32 6.77 54.19
N ALA A 725 15.58 6.80 55.50
CA ALA A 725 16.91 7.05 56.05
C ALA A 725 17.91 5.96 55.64
N ASP A 726 17.52 4.68 55.76
CA ASP A 726 18.34 3.54 55.35
C ASP A 726 18.68 3.60 53.85
N PHE A 727 17.69 3.88 52.99
CA PHE A 727 17.90 4.00 51.55
C PHE A 727 18.79 5.20 51.17
N LEU A 728 18.57 6.39 51.75
CA LEU A 728 19.38 7.56 51.44
C LEU A 728 20.82 7.45 51.97
N ALA A 729 21.05 6.70 53.05
CA ALA A 729 22.38 6.45 53.60
C ALA A 729 23.15 5.36 52.84
N ASN A 730 22.46 4.30 52.38
CA ASN A 730 23.05 3.22 51.57
C ASN A 730 22.08 2.86 50.42
N PRO A 731 22.15 3.55 49.26
CA PRO A 731 21.25 3.29 48.14
C PRO A 731 21.33 1.84 47.65
N GLY A 732 20.16 1.28 47.39
CA GLY A 732 19.95 -0.12 47.03
C GLY A 732 18.60 -0.26 46.33
N THR A 733 17.71 -1.12 46.82
CA THR A 733 16.30 -1.16 46.37
C THR A 733 15.35 -0.62 47.43
N PHE A 734 14.61 0.44 47.10
CA PHE A 734 13.45 0.93 47.84
C PHE A 734 12.17 0.29 47.27
N ARG A 735 11.26 -0.18 48.12
CA ARG A 735 10.03 -0.87 47.71
C ARG A 735 8.84 -0.44 48.56
N VAL A 736 7.71 -0.22 47.90
CA VAL A 736 6.39 0.10 48.48
C VAL A 736 5.37 -0.91 47.96
N VAL A 737 4.68 -1.59 48.88
CA VAL A 737 3.64 -2.58 48.55
C VAL A 737 2.31 -2.12 49.15
N LEU A 738 1.24 -2.15 48.35
CA LEU A 738 -0.13 -1.90 48.75
C LEU A 738 -0.93 -3.19 48.54
N ALA A 739 -1.16 -3.94 49.61
CA ALA A 739 -1.75 -5.29 49.56
C ALA A 739 -2.96 -5.42 50.50
N PRO A 740 -4.08 -4.73 50.22
CA PRO A 740 -5.26 -4.75 51.09
C PRO A 740 -5.87 -6.14 51.22
N VAL A 741 -6.39 -6.46 52.40
CA VAL A 741 -6.92 -7.80 52.74
C VAL A 741 -8.15 -8.19 51.90
N LYS A 742 -8.82 -7.21 51.28
CA LYS A 742 -9.91 -7.35 50.30
C LYS A 742 -9.82 -6.20 49.29
N PRO A 743 -10.32 -6.36 48.06
CA PRO A 743 -10.40 -5.26 47.11
C PRO A 743 -11.15 -4.05 47.68
N VAL A 744 -10.57 -2.85 47.54
CA VAL A 744 -11.07 -1.60 48.10
C VAL A 744 -11.71 -0.76 46.99
N PRO A 745 -12.99 -0.35 47.09
CA PRO A 745 -13.63 0.51 46.10
C PRO A 745 -12.85 1.81 45.87
N VAL A 746 -12.61 2.21 44.63
CA VAL A 746 -11.86 3.44 44.30
C VAL A 746 -12.57 4.68 44.87
N ALA A 747 -13.91 4.69 44.87
CA ALA A 747 -14.71 5.68 45.58
C ALA A 747 -14.34 5.85 47.08
N GLN A 748 -13.97 4.77 47.77
CA GLN A 748 -13.54 4.81 49.18
C GLN A 748 -12.13 5.41 49.32
N ILE A 749 -11.22 5.12 48.38
CA ILE A 749 -9.86 5.68 48.38
C ILE A 749 -9.92 7.19 48.13
N VAL A 750 -10.68 7.63 47.13
CA VAL A 750 -10.91 9.05 46.83
C VAL A 750 -11.60 9.74 48.01
N GLY A 751 -12.61 9.12 48.62
CA GLY A 751 -13.25 9.63 49.84
C GLY A 751 -12.28 9.74 51.03
N SER A 752 -11.32 8.82 51.15
CA SER A 752 -10.33 8.83 52.23
C SER A 752 -9.28 9.95 52.10
N MET A 753 -9.20 10.66 50.97
CA MET A 753 -8.29 11.83 50.85
C MET A 753 -8.64 12.98 51.80
N VAL A 754 -9.88 13.06 52.30
CA VAL A 754 -10.26 14.07 53.33
C VAL A 754 -10.03 13.58 54.77
N THR A 755 -9.74 12.29 54.94
CA THR A 755 -9.34 11.67 56.22
C THR A 755 -8.14 10.73 55.99
N PRO A 756 -6.99 11.25 55.52
CA PRO A 756 -5.90 10.42 54.99
C PRO A 756 -5.26 9.48 56.03
N GLN A 757 -5.58 9.66 57.32
CA GLN A 757 -5.18 8.80 58.43
C GLN A 757 -5.62 7.33 58.25
N VAL A 758 -6.69 7.07 57.49
CA VAL A 758 -7.17 5.69 57.27
C VAL A 758 -6.43 4.95 56.14
N LEU A 759 -5.69 5.66 55.28
CA LEU A 759 -5.12 5.10 54.06
C LEU A 759 -4.07 3.99 54.30
N PRO A 760 -3.11 4.10 55.24
CA PRO A 760 -2.09 3.07 55.44
C PRO A 760 -2.70 1.72 55.86
N GLY A 761 -3.68 1.74 56.78
CA GLY A 761 -4.38 0.55 57.24
C GLY A 761 -5.40 0.01 56.23
N LEU A 762 -6.06 0.90 55.46
CA LEU A 762 -7.01 0.50 54.42
C LEU A 762 -6.33 -0.22 53.25
N LEU A 763 -5.16 0.28 52.83
CA LEU A 763 -4.38 -0.26 51.71
C LEU A 763 -3.30 -1.26 52.14
N ASN A 764 -3.14 -1.48 53.45
CA ASN A 764 -2.12 -2.36 54.06
C ASN A 764 -0.71 -2.06 53.52
N VAL A 765 -0.31 -0.79 53.65
CA VAL A 765 0.91 -0.26 53.05
C VAL A 765 2.15 -0.75 53.79
N GLN A 766 3.09 -1.32 53.05
CA GLN A 766 4.40 -1.76 53.54
C GLN A 766 5.49 -1.01 52.77
N VAL A 767 6.52 -0.56 53.48
CA VAL A 767 7.68 0.15 52.90
C VAL A 767 8.96 -0.49 53.42
N THR A 768 9.89 -0.79 52.53
CA THR A 768 11.13 -1.52 52.84
C THR A 768 12.29 -1.01 51.99
N SER A 769 13.49 -0.96 52.59
CA SER A 769 14.76 -0.78 51.89
C SER A 769 15.60 -2.06 52.00
N THR A 770 16.39 -2.37 50.97
CA THR A 770 17.36 -3.49 50.96
C THR A 770 18.63 -3.09 50.21
N HIS A 771 19.79 -3.54 50.70
CA HIS A 771 21.12 -3.27 50.16
C HIS A 771 21.75 -4.52 49.54
#